data_AF-A0A674MVG5-F1
#
_entry.id   AF-A0A674MVG5-F1
#
_cell.length_a   1.000
_cell.length_b   1.000
_cell.length_c   1.000
_cell.angle_alpha   90.00
_cell.angle_beta   90.00
_cell.angle_gamma   90.00
#
_symmetry.space_group_name_H-M   'P 1'
#
loop_
_entity.id
_entity.type
_entity.pdbx_description
1 polymer ?
#
loop_
_entity_poly.entity_id
_entity_poly.type
_entity_poly.pdbx_seq_one_letter_code
_entity_poly.pdbx_strand_id
1 'polypeptide(L)'
;SHLKRSRDTSSANASSSLDMESEDISLETTVRTTDDVSSSDEQRGGSEKVTRQFIERKELLHTIQLLKIDLSQKNLLLDNMKADYMSKVEELEERLNDALHLKQVLALRLDSQLKVAQEDNRKQQSLHKREMEAVLARQQQLEEMNHRLCQSAGEVRTSFRDLDLSQDKYQELRNLPDDKISVQEYVAMRFYEAVTPLRSQVAQLSVKTDSLTEELDTNRTQMRGLMDSYEEERRIRTDLELRCQRLTLELADTKQHIQEGDYRRDNYPSIKRERDNFEAEIKDLTRRFETLDVTHTAVSKERNTLNKEVATLQQSVTLLQKDKEYLHRQNMELNVRLAQEEERLQRLQVQLDDTKKAREDTYERYVASRDQYKSEYEDKLRDELENIRLKTSQELENLQRSSREMYERENRNLREARDDAVLEKDRAVVAQRDLQSRYEHLLEQFQQLQLGTDSQVAELSAQAQLYALEAERAVMVKEENAAALAQCQRECEKQQKKLELLTEEFYKLQTSSEKRSSELRTQNAEQASRLETYEHLEQELDQVTIQAAEIEDEEEAERVLFSYGYGANVPTTARRRLKQSVHLARRVLQLERQNTSLRRELDSHRLKSEQASEQLSAANQLLEQTQQPYSYLVESVKQRDAQIRALKDTISLLEDSVSSLRTERTTLQQVKNNMAADLERLLNSREVPSVPVVLADFNLIVSHLNISKPHPEVHATFSNTSRLCGSQSSICCLEYVPCHRQLLSACLFEIPPECVSVCVCTCLCVCVCVCDIPRLMSSGVINRTMN
;
A
#
# COMPACT_ATOMS: atom_id res chain seq x y z
N SER A 1 18.94 53.36 55.49
CA SER A 1 19.73 53.78 54.31
C SER A 1 19.99 52.54 53.46
N HIS A 2 19.18 52.34 52.43
CA HIS A 2 19.49 52.70 51.04
C HIS A 2 20.50 51.76 50.35
N LEU A 3 19.95 51.00 49.38
CA LEU A 3 20.47 50.70 48.03
C LEU A 3 21.77 49.87 47.98
N LYS A 4 22.00 48.92 47.05
CA LYS A 4 21.51 48.66 45.69
C LYS A 4 21.98 47.20 45.39
N ARG A 5 21.15 46.31 44.84
CA ARG A 5 21.16 45.85 43.41
C ARG A 5 22.53 45.30 42.97
N SER A 6 22.64 44.17 42.26
CA SER A 6 21.68 43.52 41.35
C SER A 6 22.31 42.27 40.71
N ARG A 7 21.44 41.30 40.34
CA ARG A 7 21.43 40.55 39.06
C ARG A 7 22.58 39.54 38.80
N ASP A 8 22.37 38.37 38.18
CA ASP A 8 21.38 38.00 37.16
C ASP A 8 21.25 36.47 36.97
N THR A 9 20.12 36.09 36.32
CA THR A 9 19.88 34.92 35.42
C THR A 9 19.80 33.50 36.00
N SER A 10 18.86 32.62 35.60
CA SER A 10 17.81 32.69 34.56
C SER A 10 16.87 31.47 34.60
N SER A 11 15.58 31.74 34.32
CA SER A 11 14.59 30.94 33.54
C SER A 11 14.17 29.56 34.06
N ALA A 12 12.95 29.04 33.95
CA ALA A 12 11.66 29.38 33.31
C ALA A 12 10.81 28.09 33.53
N ASN A 13 9.48 28.00 33.60
CA ASN A 13 8.35 28.89 33.42
C ASN A 13 7.11 28.20 34.04
N ALA A 14 6.18 29.06 34.53
CA ALA A 14 4.70 29.02 34.54
C ALA A 14 3.94 27.70 34.86
N SER A 15 3.07 27.61 35.88
CA SER A 15 1.78 28.34 36.13
C SER A 15 0.77 28.09 35.00
N SER A 16 -0.53 27.83 35.16
CA SER A 16 -1.57 28.24 36.12
C SER A 16 -2.87 27.47 35.76
N SER A 17 -3.69 27.02 36.72
CA SER A 17 -5.09 27.44 36.98
C SER A 17 -5.84 28.15 35.83
N LEU A 18 -7.06 27.69 35.53
CA LEU A 18 -8.30 28.50 35.42
C LEU A 18 -9.57 27.66 35.14
N ASP A 19 -10.66 28.08 35.77
CA ASP A 19 -12.07 27.81 35.43
C ASP A 19 -12.47 28.46 34.08
N MET A 20 -13.40 27.86 33.32
CA MET A 20 -14.60 28.50 32.73
C MET A 20 -15.34 27.58 31.73
N GLU A 21 -16.65 27.49 31.92
CA GLU A 21 -17.77 27.55 30.94
C GLU A 21 -17.49 27.28 29.44
N SER A 22 -18.31 26.40 28.84
CA SER A 22 -18.93 26.65 27.52
C SER A 22 -20.10 25.69 27.27
N GLU A 23 -21.23 26.29 26.89
CA GLU A 23 -22.46 25.70 26.41
C GLU A 23 -22.36 25.27 24.92
N ASP A 24 -23.33 24.40 24.56
CA ASP A 24 -23.99 24.20 23.27
C ASP A 24 -23.25 23.63 22.04
N ILE A 25 -23.84 22.60 21.43
CA ILE A 25 -24.57 22.72 20.14
C ILE A 25 -25.18 21.35 19.72
N SER A 26 -26.51 21.36 19.58
CA SER A 26 -27.39 20.63 18.64
C SER A 26 -27.41 19.09 18.57
N LEU A 27 -28.57 18.51 18.90
CA LEU A 27 -29.54 18.06 17.89
C LEU A 27 -30.91 17.79 18.55
N GLU A 28 -31.81 18.77 18.38
CA GLU A 28 -33.26 18.60 18.38
C GLU A 28 -33.72 17.67 17.24
N THR A 29 -35.02 17.38 17.23
CA THR A 29 -35.91 16.89 16.13
C THR A 29 -36.41 15.46 16.42
N THR A 30 -37.68 15.13 16.68
CA THR A 30 -38.98 15.82 16.68
C THR A 30 -40.02 14.90 17.34
N VAL A 31 -41.01 15.49 18.01
CA VAL A 31 -42.29 14.87 18.38
C VAL A 31 -43.33 15.20 17.29
N ARG A 32 -44.31 14.29 17.11
CA ARG A 32 -45.62 14.38 16.40
C ARG A 32 -45.54 14.06 14.90
N THR A 33 -46.39 13.21 14.34
CA THR A 33 -47.84 13.42 14.19
C THR A 33 -48.68 12.13 14.18
N THR A 34 -49.80 12.20 14.89
CA THR A 34 -51.06 11.53 14.58
C THR A 34 -51.53 11.90 13.17
N ASP A 35 -52.08 10.95 12.40
CA ASP A 35 -53.14 11.24 11.41
C ASP A 35 -53.87 9.93 11.01
N ASP A 36 -55.11 9.83 11.50
CA ASP A 36 -56.22 9.09 10.91
C ASP A 36 -56.80 9.93 9.76
N VAL A 37 -56.73 9.49 8.49
CA VAL A 37 -57.61 9.92 7.36
C VAL A 37 -57.53 8.82 6.28
N SER A 38 -58.55 7.97 6.06
CA SER A 38 -59.81 8.19 5.32
C SER A 38 -59.68 8.18 3.79
N SER A 39 -60.76 7.70 3.14
CA SER A 39 -61.20 7.91 1.75
C SER A 39 -60.76 6.86 0.71
N SER A 40 -61.61 6.30 -0.17
CA SER A 40 -63.07 6.33 -0.34
C SER A 40 -63.44 5.33 -1.44
N ASP A 41 -64.67 4.83 -1.39
CA ASP A 41 -65.38 4.09 -2.44
C ASP A 41 -65.42 4.85 -3.79
N GLU A 42 -65.29 4.14 -4.92
CA GLU A 42 -66.40 3.83 -5.86
C GLU A 42 -65.91 3.32 -7.23
N GLN A 43 -66.25 2.05 -7.50
CA GLN A 43 -66.98 1.53 -8.66
C GLN A 43 -66.50 1.72 -10.13
N ARG A 44 -66.42 0.53 -10.76
CA ARG A 44 -66.73 0.13 -12.15
C ARG A 44 -65.63 0.21 -13.21
N GLY A 45 -65.09 -0.98 -13.53
CA GLY A 45 -64.58 -1.32 -14.87
C GLY A 45 -63.39 -2.27 -14.92
N GLY A 46 -63.52 -3.53 -14.49
CA GLY A 46 -62.50 -4.58 -14.77
C GLY A 46 -62.27 -5.60 -13.65
N SER A 47 -63.25 -6.49 -13.40
CA SER A 47 -63.33 -7.31 -12.17
C SER A 47 -62.41 -8.54 -12.06
N GLU A 48 -61.48 -8.80 -12.99
CA GLU A 48 -60.58 -9.97 -12.89
C GLU A 48 -59.08 -9.63 -12.74
N LYS A 49 -58.64 -8.41 -13.09
CA LYS A 49 -57.23 -8.00 -12.95
C LYS A 49 -56.93 -7.28 -11.63
N VAL A 50 -57.90 -6.53 -11.09
CA VAL A 50 -57.73 -5.73 -9.87
C VAL A 50 -57.69 -6.59 -8.61
N THR A 51 -58.41 -7.71 -8.57
CA THR A 51 -58.40 -8.65 -7.43
C THR A 51 -57.08 -9.41 -7.31
N ARG A 52 -56.46 -9.82 -8.44
CA ARG A 52 -55.15 -10.48 -8.45
C ARG A 52 -54.02 -9.57 -7.99
N GLN A 53 -54.00 -8.33 -8.48
CA GLN A 53 -53.04 -7.31 -8.04
C GLN A 53 -53.21 -6.94 -6.56
N PHE A 54 -54.44 -6.96 -6.02
CA PHE A 54 -54.68 -6.70 -4.60
C PHE A 54 -54.21 -7.86 -3.71
N ILE A 55 -54.36 -9.10 -4.17
CA ILE A 55 -53.86 -10.29 -3.48
C ILE A 55 -52.33 -10.31 -3.49
N GLU A 56 -51.71 -10.09 -4.65
CA GLU A 56 -50.25 -9.99 -4.79
C GLU A 56 -49.69 -8.85 -3.92
N ARG A 57 -50.37 -7.70 -3.85
CA ARG A 57 -49.97 -6.59 -2.96
C ARG A 57 -50.10 -6.95 -1.48
N LYS A 58 -51.13 -7.69 -1.08
CA LYS A 58 -51.29 -8.19 0.30
C LYS A 58 -50.26 -9.25 0.65
N GLU A 59 -49.94 -10.16 -0.28
CA GLU A 59 -48.89 -11.17 -0.12
C GLU A 59 -47.52 -10.53 0.02
N LEU A 60 -47.21 -9.52 -0.81
CA LEU A 60 -45.97 -8.72 -0.71
C LEU A 60 -45.89 -7.95 0.61
N LEU A 61 -47.00 -7.33 1.05
CA LEU A 61 -47.04 -6.66 2.35
C LEU A 61 -46.84 -7.63 3.52
N HIS A 62 -47.40 -8.84 3.42
CA HIS A 62 -47.21 -9.89 4.42
C HIS A 62 -45.77 -10.41 4.43
N THR A 63 -45.15 -10.61 3.25
CA THR A 63 -43.72 -10.98 3.17
C THR A 63 -42.82 -9.89 3.70
N ILE A 64 -43.13 -8.60 3.43
CA ILE A 64 -42.40 -7.48 4.02
C ILE A 64 -42.56 -7.45 5.54
N GLN A 65 -43.74 -7.74 6.08
CA GLN A 65 -43.94 -7.86 7.53
C GLN A 65 -43.12 -9.02 8.13
N LEU A 66 -43.11 -10.18 7.49
CA LEU A 66 -42.29 -11.33 7.92
C LEU A 66 -40.80 -10.99 7.89
N LEU A 67 -40.32 -10.36 6.82
CA LEU A 67 -38.93 -9.91 6.73
C LEU A 67 -38.58 -8.87 7.79
N LYS A 68 -39.51 -7.97 8.15
CA LYS A 68 -39.30 -7.03 9.26
C LYS A 68 -39.21 -7.74 10.62
N ILE A 69 -39.99 -8.79 10.83
CA ILE A 69 -39.93 -9.61 12.04
C ILE A 69 -38.61 -10.41 12.07
N ASP A 70 -38.21 -11.03 10.98
CA ASP A 70 -36.93 -11.75 10.89
C ASP A 70 -35.75 -10.81 11.12
N LEU A 71 -35.81 -9.59 10.56
CA LEU A 71 -34.76 -8.59 10.74
C LEU A 71 -34.73 -8.06 12.18
N SER A 72 -35.89 -7.89 12.83
CA SER A 72 -35.94 -7.51 14.25
C SER A 72 -35.43 -8.64 15.15
N GLN A 73 -35.72 -9.90 14.85
CA GLN A 73 -35.18 -11.06 15.56
C GLN A 73 -33.65 -11.19 15.38
N LYS A 74 -33.15 -10.98 14.17
CA LYS A 74 -31.70 -10.96 13.88
C LYS A 74 -30.99 -9.82 14.61
N ASN A 75 -31.61 -8.64 14.67
CA ASN A 75 -31.08 -7.51 15.44
C ASN A 75 -31.07 -7.81 16.94
N LEU A 76 -32.14 -8.39 17.49
CA LEU A 76 -32.17 -8.81 18.90
C LEU A 76 -31.07 -9.84 19.21
N LEU A 77 -30.83 -10.79 18.30
CA LEU A 77 -29.75 -11.77 18.46
C LEU A 77 -28.37 -11.11 18.46
N LEU A 78 -28.15 -10.14 17.55
CA LEU A 78 -26.91 -9.36 17.51
C LEU A 78 -26.71 -8.53 18.78
N ASP A 79 -27.78 -7.94 19.31
CA ASP A 79 -27.72 -7.14 20.54
C ASP A 79 -27.45 -8.02 21.77
N ASN A 80 -28.05 -9.21 21.84
CA ASN A 80 -27.72 -10.20 22.87
C ASN A 80 -26.26 -10.66 22.79
N MET A 81 -25.76 -10.98 21.59
CA MET A 81 -24.35 -11.35 21.41
C MET A 81 -23.41 -10.21 21.79
N LYS A 82 -23.75 -8.97 21.44
CA LYS A 82 -22.98 -7.79 21.86
C LYS A 82 -22.97 -7.65 23.38
N ALA A 83 -24.11 -7.84 24.04
CA ALA A 83 -24.18 -7.80 25.51
C ALA A 83 -23.32 -8.90 26.16
N ASP A 84 -23.35 -10.12 25.63
CA ASP A 84 -22.51 -11.23 26.11
C ASP A 84 -21.02 -10.93 25.92
N TYR A 85 -20.63 -10.39 24.76
CA TYR A 85 -19.24 -9.99 24.53
C TYR A 85 -18.81 -8.81 25.40
N MET A 86 -19.68 -7.82 25.62
CA MET A 86 -19.39 -6.71 26.53
C MET A 86 -19.20 -7.20 27.97
N SER A 87 -20.07 -8.07 28.46
CA SER A 87 -19.90 -8.69 29.77
C SER A 87 -18.61 -9.51 29.84
N LYS A 88 -18.23 -10.20 28.77
CA LYS A 88 -16.96 -10.93 28.70
C LYS A 88 -15.74 -10.01 28.73
N VAL A 89 -15.82 -8.85 28.08
CA VAL A 89 -14.77 -7.83 28.12
C VAL A 89 -14.64 -7.28 29.53
N GLU A 90 -15.74 -6.92 30.20
CA GLU A 90 -15.74 -6.45 31.58
C GLU A 90 -15.12 -7.49 32.54
N GLU A 91 -15.49 -8.77 32.43
CA GLU A 91 -14.88 -9.85 33.22
C GLU A 91 -13.37 -9.99 32.99
N LEU A 92 -12.91 -9.82 31.76
CA LEU A 92 -11.49 -9.92 31.41
C LEU A 92 -10.71 -8.68 31.89
N GLU A 93 -11.31 -7.50 31.83
CA GLU A 93 -10.76 -6.27 32.38
C GLU A 93 -10.63 -6.34 33.91
N GLU A 94 -11.63 -6.87 34.61
CA GLU A 94 -11.59 -7.07 36.06
C GLU A 94 -10.48 -8.07 36.44
N ARG A 95 -10.37 -9.20 35.73
CA ARG A 95 -9.27 -10.17 35.92
C ARG A 95 -7.89 -9.59 35.63
N LEU A 96 -7.79 -8.72 34.62
CA LEU A 96 -6.55 -8.02 34.30
C LEU A 96 -6.16 -7.06 35.44
N ASN A 97 -7.13 -6.31 35.96
CA ASN A 97 -6.92 -5.39 37.08
C ASN A 97 -6.50 -6.14 38.36
N ASP A 98 -7.12 -7.28 38.66
CA ASP A 98 -6.72 -8.13 39.78
C ASP A 98 -5.29 -8.67 39.61
N ALA A 99 -4.93 -9.13 38.41
CA ALA A 99 -3.58 -9.59 38.11
C ALA A 99 -2.54 -8.47 38.24
N LEU A 100 -2.87 -7.25 37.80
CA LEU A 100 -2.02 -6.07 37.96
C LEU A 100 -1.85 -5.67 39.42
N HIS A 101 -2.91 -5.72 40.23
CA HIS A 101 -2.86 -5.46 41.66
C HIS A 101 -1.99 -6.50 42.39
N LEU A 102 -2.21 -7.80 42.10
CA LEU A 102 -1.37 -8.88 42.63
C LEU A 102 0.11 -8.70 42.27
N LYS A 103 0.40 -8.33 41.02
CA LYS A 103 1.77 -8.01 40.58
C LYS A 103 2.38 -6.86 41.38
N GLN A 104 1.64 -5.77 41.61
CA GLN A 104 2.12 -4.64 42.40
C GLN A 104 2.38 -5.02 43.86
N VAL A 105 1.48 -5.78 44.48
CA VAL A 105 1.65 -6.26 45.87
C VAL A 105 2.88 -7.15 45.98
N LEU A 106 3.08 -8.08 45.05
CA LEU A 106 4.27 -8.94 45.02
C LEU A 106 5.55 -8.13 44.80
N ALA A 107 5.53 -7.13 43.92
CA ALA A 107 6.67 -6.24 43.69
C ALA A 107 7.04 -5.45 44.97
N LEU A 108 6.05 -4.87 45.66
CA LEU A 108 6.26 -4.16 46.93
C LEU A 108 6.80 -5.09 48.03
N ARG A 109 6.28 -6.32 48.09
CA ARG A 109 6.75 -7.33 49.06
C ARG A 109 8.20 -7.73 48.80
N LEU A 110 8.57 -7.91 47.53
CA LEU A 110 9.93 -8.26 47.14
C LEU A 110 10.91 -7.11 47.40
N ASP A 111 10.50 -5.87 47.10
CA ASP A 111 11.30 -4.66 47.35
C ASP A 111 11.50 -4.41 48.85
N SER A 112 10.48 -4.67 49.67
CA SER A 112 10.59 -4.66 51.13
C SER A 112 11.55 -5.73 51.65
N GLN A 113 11.45 -6.97 51.15
CA GLN A 113 12.37 -8.05 51.52
C GLN A 113 13.82 -7.75 51.12
N LEU A 114 14.04 -7.16 49.95
CA LEU A 114 15.35 -6.73 49.51
C LEU A 114 15.92 -5.62 50.39
N LYS A 115 15.11 -4.63 50.77
CA LYS A 115 15.53 -3.56 51.69
C LYS A 115 15.93 -4.11 53.06
N VAL A 116 15.12 -5.00 53.64
CA VAL A 116 15.45 -5.65 54.92
C VAL A 116 16.73 -6.46 54.82
N ALA A 117 16.89 -7.27 53.76
CA ALA A 117 18.11 -8.05 53.55
C ALA A 117 19.35 -7.16 53.37
N GLN A 118 19.24 -6.04 52.66
CA GLN A 118 20.32 -5.06 52.51
C GLN A 118 20.67 -4.39 53.84
N GLU A 119 19.69 -4.01 54.64
CA GLU A 119 19.91 -3.43 55.97
C GLU A 119 20.57 -4.43 56.93
N ASP A 120 20.15 -5.69 56.92
CA ASP A 120 20.73 -6.72 57.77
C ASP A 120 22.16 -7.07 57.34
N ASN A 121 22.45 -7.10 56.04
CA ASN A 121 23.82 -7.26 55.55
C ASN A 121 24.70 -6.08 55.96
N ARG A 122 24.20 -4.83 55.87
CA ARG A 122 24.91 -3.64 56.37
C ARG A 122 25.17 -3.71 57.88
N LYS A 123 24.20 -4.17 58.67
CA LYS A 123 24.37 -4.38 60.12
C LYS A 123 25.44 -5.44 60.40
N GLN A 124 25.38 -6.59 59.74
CA GLN A 124 26.39 -7.65 59.87
C GLN A 124 27.79 -7.17 59.48
N GLN A 125 27.92 -6.45 58.37
CA GLN A 125 29.20 -5.84 57.97
C GLN A 125 29.72 -4.86 59.02
N SER A 126 28.84 -4.04 59.61
CA SER A 126 29.24 -3.11 60.68
C SER A 126 29.66 -3.82 61.96
N LEU A 127 29.02 -4.94 62.31
CA LEU A 127 29.37 -5.79 63.44
C LEU A 127 30.73 -6.45 63.20
N HIS A 128 30.94 -7.07 62.05
CA HIS A 128 32.23 -7.69 61.71
C HIS A 128 33.37 -6.68 61.66
N LYS A 129 33.12 -5.45 61.18
CA LYS A 129 34.12 -4.37 61.26
C LYS A 129 34.49 -4.04 62.69
N ARG A 130 33.50 -3.86 63.59
CA ARG A 130 33.74 -3.58 65.00
C ARG A 130 34.44 -4.74 65.71
N GLU A 131 34.06 -5.98 65.41
CA GLU A 131 34.71 -7.18 65.94
C GLU A 131 36.16 -7.28 65.48
N MET A 132 36.42 -7.03 64.19
CA MET A 132 37.77 -6.99 63.63
C MET A 132 38.62 -5.88 64.27
N GLU A 133 38.07 -4.68 64.42
CA GLU A 133 38.73 -3.56 65.11
C GLU A 133 39.04 -3.90 66.58
N ALA A 134 38.12 -4.56 67.29
CA ALA A 134 38.34 -5.00 68.66
C ALA A 134 39.43 -6.09 68.76
N VAL A 135 39.46 -7.04 67.83
CA VAL A 135 40.50 -8.08 67.75
C VAL A 135 41.85 -7.46 67.44
N LEU A 136 41.93 -6.54 66.48
CA LEU A 136 43.16 -5.83 66.13
C LEU A 136 43.68 -4.99 67.30
N ALA A 137 42.81 -4.26 67.99
CA ALA A 137 43.19 -3.52 69.20
C ALA A 137 43.70 -4.45 70.30
N ARG A 138 43.07 -5.62 70.49
CA ARG A 138 43.52 -6.62 71.45
C ARG A 138 44.87 -7.23 71.05
N GLN A 139 45.08 -7.49 69.77
CA GLN A 139 46.33 -8.01 69.26
C GLN A 139 47.46 -7.01 69.47
N GLN A 140 47.25 -5.73 69.14
CA GLN A 140 48.23 -4.66 69.40
C GLN A 140 48.59 -4.55 70.89
N GLN A 141 47.60 -4.60 71.79
CA GLN A 141 47.86 -4.62 73.23
C GLN A 141 48.70 -5.84 73.66
N LEU A 142 48.42 -7.02 73.11
CA LEU A 142 49.18 -8.23 73.41
C LEU A 142 50.60 -8.16 72.85
N GLU A 143 50.80 -7.62 71.66
CA GLU A 143 52.10 -7.41 71.04
C GLU A 143 52.95 -6.41 71.83
N GLU A 144 52.36 -5.27 72.25
CA GLU A 144 53.02 -4.31 73.13
C GLU A 144 53.40 -4.93 74.47
N MET A 145 52.50 -5.71 75.10
CA MET A 145 52.79 -6.41 76.35
C MET A 145 53.89 -7.45 76.16
N ASN A 146 53.88 -8.20 75.05
CA ASN A 146 54.91 -9.17 74.75
C ASN A 146 56.27 -8.50 74.52
N HIS A 147 56.31 -7.36 73.82
CA HIS A 147 57.53 -6.56 73.71
C HIS A 147 58.06 -6.10 75.07
N ARG A 148 57.19 -5.61 75.97
CA ARG A 148 57.59 -5.23 77.33
C ARG A 148 58.11 -6.43 78.14
N LEU A 149 57.46 -7.58 78.03
CA LEU A 149 57.91 -8.82 78.68
C LEU A 149 59.26 -9.31 78.11
N CYS A 150 59.46 -9.24 76.80
CA CYS A 150 60.74 -9.58 76.17
C CYS A 150 61.87 -8.63 76.59
N GLN A 151 61.58 -7.33 76.72
CA GLN A 151 62.53 -6.34 77.24
C GLN A 151 62.89 -6.65 78.69
N SER A 152 61.88 -6.85 79.56
CA SER A 152 62.09 -7.22 80.96
C SER A 152 62.86 -8.55 81.13
N ALA A 153 62.54 -9.57 80.33
CA ALA A 153 63.28 -10.82 80.29
C ALA A 153 64.71 -10.64 79.72
N GLY A 154 64.93 -9.66 78.84
CA GLY A 154 66.24 -9.22 78.38
C GLY A 154 67.06 -8.60 79.50
N GLU A 155 66.46 -7.67 80.24
CA GLU A 155 67.07 -6.98 81.39
C GLU A 155 67.46 -7.97 82.50
N VAL A 156 66.58 -8.93 82.83
CA VAL A 156 66.86 -10.02 83.78
C VAL A 156 68.00 -10.93 83.28
N ARG A 157 68.07 -11.24 81.98
CA ARG A 157 69.19 -12.01 81.42
C ARG A 157 70.51 -11.25 81.48
N THR A 158 70.50 -9.94 81.26
CA THR A 158 71.70 -9.11 81.38
C THR A 158 72.15 -8.97 82.83
N SER A 159 71.21 -8.93 83.79
CA SER A 159 71.55 -8.82 85.20
C SER A 159 72.24 -10.08 85.76
N PHE A 160 71.97 -11.26 85.20
CA PHE A 160 72.67 -12.50 85.57
C PHE A 160 74.10 -12.68 84.98
N ARG A 161 74.67 -11.70 84.27
CA ARG A 161 76.02 -11.85 83.69
C ARG A 161 77.14 -11.77 84.72
N ASP A 162 76.97 -10.95 85.76
CA ASP A 162 77.97 -10.76 86.82
C ASP A 162 77.39 -11.22 88.17
N LEU A 163 77.69 -12.47 88.54
CA LEU A 163 77.17 -13.14 89.75
C LEU A 163 78.23 -13.38 90.82
N ASP A 164 79.43 -12.82 90.64
CA ASP A 164 80.51 -12.97 91.60
C ASP A 164 80.21 -12.20 92.89
N LEU A 165 80.07 -12.94 93.99
CA LEU A 165 79.84 -12.39 95.33
C LEU A 165 81.11 -12.48 96.17
N SER A 166 81.35 -11.45 96.97
CA SER A 166 82.33 -11.52 98.06
C SER A 166 81.76 -12.30 99.24
N GLN A 167 82.65 -12.89 100.04
CA GLN A 167 82.27 -13.68 101.21
C GLN A 167 81.43 -12.87 102.23
N ASP A 168 81.70 -11.58 102.38
CA ASP A 168 80.97 -10.69 103.28
C ASP A 168 79.55 -10.43 102.78
N LYS A 169 79.39 -10.15 101.47
CA LYS A 169 78.07 -9.93 100.84
C LYS A 169 77.22 -11.18 100.82
N TYR A 170 77.82 -12.36 100.67
CA TYR A 170 77.12 -13.64 100.79
C TYR A 170 76.52 -13.82 102.19
N GLN A 171 77.26 -13.49 103.25
CA GLN A 171 76.78 -13.61 104.62
C GLN A 171 75.65 -12.61 104.93
N GLU A 172 75.72 -11.40 104.38
CA GLU A 172 74.65 -10.40 104.49
C GLU A 172 73.36 -10.87 103.80
N LEU A 173 73.46 -11.37 102.56
CA LEU A 173 72.30 -11.84 101.79
C LEU A 173 71.68 -13.13 102.36
N ARG A 174 72.49 -14.06 102.90
CA ARG A 174 72.01 -15.30 103.51
C ARG A 174 71.13 -15.09 104.74
N ASN A 175 71.32 -13.98 105.44
CA ASN A 175 70.59 -13.66 106.67
C ASN A 175 69.26 -12.92 106.41
N LEU A 176 68.95 -12.59 105.16
CA LEU A 176 67.68 -11.98 104.76
C LEU A 176 66.67 -13.05 104.34
N PRO A 177 65.36 -12.84 104.56
CA PRO A 177 64.32 -13.74 104.07
C PRO A 177 64.13 -13.62 102.55
N ASP A 178 63.83 -14.74 101.88
CA ASP A 178 63.75 -14.86 100.40
C ASP A 178 62.81 -13.82 99.74
N ASP A 179 61.76 -13.36 100.44
CA ASP A 179 60.82 -12.35 99.94
C ASP A 179 61.43 -10.94 99.79
N LYS A 180 62.60 -10.69 100.38
CA LYS A 180 63.30 -9.39 100.34
C LYS A 180 64.56 -9.41 99.48
N ILE A 181 64.92 -10.55 98.92
CA ILE A 181 66.12 -10.73 98.11
C ILE A 181 65.70 -10.68 96.64
N SER A 182 66.38 -9.87 95.82
CA SER A 182 66.08 -9.86 94.39
C SER A 182 66.47 -11.20 93.74
N VAL A 183 65.79 -11.57 92.65
CA VAL A 183 66.06 -12.84 91.95
C VAL A 183 67.53 -12.95 91.52
N GLN A 184 68.17 -11.82 91.16
CA GLN A 184 69.59 -11.75 90.85
C GLN A 184 70.47 -12.09 92.06
N GLU A 185 70.21 -11.48 93.22
CA GLU A 185 70.95 -11.70 94.46
C GLU A 185 70.76 -13.13 95.00
N TYR A 186 69.56 -13.69 94.87
CA TYR A 186 69.28 -15.08 95.24
C TYR A 186 70.08 -16.06 94.36
N VAL A 187 70.08 -15.85 93.05
CA VAL A 187 70.85 -16.69 92.11
C VAL A 187 72.35 -16.53 92.33
N ALA A 188 72.83 -15.31 92.58
CA ALA A 188 74.23 -15.06 92.92
C ALA A 188 74.65 -15.77 94.22
N MET A 189 73.79 -15.76 95.25
CA MET A 189 74.00 -16.46 96.51
C MET A 189 74.11 -17.98 96.31
N ARG A 190 73.20 -18.56 95.51
CA ARG A 190 73.24 -19.99 95.17
C ARG A 190 74.45 -20.36 94.31
N PHE A 191 74.82 -19.49 93.38
CA PHE A 191 76.02 -19.66 92.56
C PHE A 191 77.28 -19.66 93.43
N TYR A 192 77.38 -18.72 94.39
CA TYR A 192 78.47 -18.68 95.37
C TYR A 192 78.55 -19.95 96.22
N GLU A 193 77.42 -20.47 96.73
CA GLU A 193 77.36 -21.73 97.51
C GLU A 193 77.86 -22.94 96.73
N ALA A 194 77.51 -23.04 95.44
CA ALA A 194 77.89 -24.17 94.60
C ALA A 194 79.35 -24.07 94.14
N VAL A 195 79.82 -22.86 93.79
CA VAL A 195 81.12 -22.67 93.13
C VAL A 195 82.28 -22.57 94.13
N THR A 196 82.08 -21.95 95.31
CA THR A 196 83.12 -21.79 96.32
C THR A 196 83.73 -23.11 96.82
N PRO A 197 82.98 -24.19 97.12
CA PRO A 197 83.57 -25.47 97.52
C PRO A 197 84.34 -26.15 96.39
N LEU A 198 83.91 -25.95 95.13
CA LEU A 198 84.64 -26.46 93.97
C LEU A 198 85.95 -25.69 93.76
N ARG A 199 85.93 -24.35 93.90
CA ARG A 199 87.14 -23.52 93.85
C ARG A 199 88.15 -23.91 94.94
N SER A 200 87.68 -24.19 96.17
CA SER A 200 88.57 -24.64 97.25
C SER A 200 89.11 -26.05 97.03
N GLN A 201 88.32 -26.97 96.48
CA GLN A 201 88.81 -28.30 96.07
C GLN A 201 89.85 -28.22 94.96
N VAL A 202 89.66 -27.35 93.95
CA VAL A 202 90.64 -27.13 92.88
C VAL A 202 91.95 -26.58 93.45
N ALA A 203 91.89 -25.61 94.36
CA ALA A 203 93.08 -25.07 95.02
C ALA A 203 93.79 -26.11 95.90
N GLN A 204 93.04 -26.99 96.59
CA GLN A 204 93.64 -28.08 97.37
C GLN A 204 94.28 -29.14 96.47
N LEU A 205 93.66 -29.46 95.34
CA LEU A 205 94.21 -30.40 94.37
C LEU A 205 95.44 -29.83 93.67
N SER A 206 95.49 -28.53 93.36
CA SER A 206 96.69 -27.91 92.80
C SER A 206 97.85 -27.99 93.77
N VAL A 207 97.65 -27.64 95.05
CA VAL A 207 98.70 -27.75 96.09
C VAL A 207 99.19 -29.20 96.26
N LYS A 208 98.29 -30.19 96.22
CA LYS A 208 98.69 -31.61 96.26
C LYS A 208 99.45 -32.05 95.02
N THR A 209 99.13 -31.49 93.86
CA THR A 209 99.85 -31.79 92.62
C THR A 209 101.27 -31.24 92.72
N ASP A 210 101.42 -30.01 93.20
CA ASP A 210 102.70 -29.35 93.40
C ASP A 210 103.59 -30.15 94.39
N SER A 211 103.03 -30.57 95.53
CA SER A 211 103.79 -31.38 96.51
C SER A 211 104.23 -32.74 95.95
N LEU A 212 103.35 -33.41 95.21
CA LEU A 212 103.69 -34.69 94.56
C LEU A 212 104.75 -34.52 93.47
N THR A 213 104.75 -33.39 92.74
CA THR A 213 105.81 -33.11 91.77
C THR A 213 107.16 -32.89 92.44
N GLU A 214 107.21 -32.19 93.58
CA GLU A 214 108.44 -32.03 94.36
C GLU A 214 108.95 -33.36 94.93
N GLU A 215 108.06 -34.23 95.43
CA GLU A 215 108.41 -35.59 95.86
C GLU A 215 108.94 -36.46 94.71
N LEU A 216 108.39 -36.31 93.52
CA LEU A 216 108.85 -37.06 92.34
C LEU A 216 110.25 -36.61 91.90
N ASP A 217 110.52 -35.31 91.94
CA ASP A 217 111.84 -34.77 91.59
C ASP A 217 112.91 -35.10 92.63
N THR A 218 112.57 -35.08 93.93
CA THR A 218 113.50 -35.56 94.97
C THR A 218 113.83 -37.04 94.79
N ASN A 219 112.84 -37.90 94.53
CA ASN A 219 113.08 -39.31 94.23
C ASN A 219 113.95 -39.53 92.98
N ARG A 220 113.76 -38.73 91.92
CA ARG A 220 114.61 -38.76 90.72
C ARG A 220 116.07 -38.40 91.04
N THR A 221 116.30 -37.41 91.90
CA THR A 221 117.67 -37.04 92.32
C THR A 221 118.33 -38.12 93.17
N GLN A 222 117.58 -38.76 94.08
CA GLN A 222 118.08 -39.88 94.88
C GLN A 222 118.45 -41.09 94.02
N MET A 223 117.61 -41.44 93.04
CA MET A 223 117.90 -42.51 92.07
C MET A 223 119.16 -42.22 91.25
N ARG A 224 119.40 -40.95 90.88
CA ARG A 224 120.61 -40.56 90.16
C ARG A 224 121.87 -40.73 91.03
N GLY A 225 121.84 -40.29 92.29
CA GLY A 225 122.96 -40.49 93.22
C GLY A 225 123.25 -41.96 93.53
N LEU A 226 122.21 -42.80 93.63
CA LEU A 226 122.37 -44.26 93.77
C LEU A 226 123.02 -44.89 92.54
N MET A 227 122.67 -44.45 91.33
CA MET A 227 123.32 -44.93 90.10
C MET A 227 124.80 -44.51 90.04
N ASP A 228 125.13 -43.27 90.38
CA ASP A 228 126.51 -42.79 90.39
C ASP A 228 127.37 -43.58 91.41
N SER A 229 126.85 -43.81 92.63
CA SER A 229 127.56 -44.62 93.63
C SER A 229 127.74 -46.08 93.23
N TYR A 230 126.76 -46.67 92.53
CA TYR A 230 126.88 -48.01 91.98
C TYR A 230 127.97 -48.11 90.90
N GLU A 231 128.09 -47.10 90.03
CA GLU A 231 129.16 -47.03 89.04
C GLU A 231 130.55 -46.89 89.71
N GLU A 232 130.65 -46.12 90.79
CA GLU A 232 131.88 -45.98 91.59
C GLU A 232 132.30 -47.32 92.24
N GLU A 233 131.37 -48.02 92.89
CA GLU A 233 131.59 -49.35 93.48
C GLU A 233 132.04 -50.38 92.43
N ARG A 234 131.44 -50.33 91.22
CA ARG A 234 131.84 -51.20 90.12
C ARG A 234 133.29 -50.96 89.68
N ARG A 235 133.76 -49.70 89.67
CA ARG A 235 135.16 -49.35 89.38
C ARG A 235 136.11 -49.85 90.47
N ILE A 236 135.76 -49.66 91.74
CA ILE A 236 136.57 -50.13 92.88
C ILE A 236 136.73 -51.65 92.86
N ARG A 237 135.65 -52.38 92.52
CA ARG A 237 135.68 -53.85 92.44
C ARG A 237 136.63 -54.36 91.36
N THR A 238 136.66 -53.72 90.19
CA THR A 238 137.61 -54.08 89.12
C THR A 238 139.06 -53.85 89.52
N ASP A 239 139.36 -52.80 90.28
CA ASP A 239 140.72 -52.53 90.78
C ASP A 239 141.17 -53.56 91.83
N LEU A 240 140.25 -53.99 92.71
CA LEU A 240 140.53 -55.02 93.72
C LEU A 240 140.77 -56.40 93.10
N GLU A 241 140.05 -56.76 92.02
CA GLU A 241 140.26 -58.02 91.30
C GLU A 241 141.66 -58.11 90.68
N LEU A 242 142.15 -57.01 90.10
CA LEU A 242 143.52 -56.90 89.58
C LEU A 242 144.59 -57.03 90.69
N ARG A 243 144.25 -56.62 91.91
CA ARG A 243 145.15 -56.73 93.09
C ARG A 243 145.24 -58.16 93.63
N CYS A 244 144.11 -58.87 93.69
CA CYS A 244 144.09 -60.27 94.15
C CYS A 244 144.88 -61.22 93.23
N GLN A 245 144.88 -60.96 91.92
CA GLN A 245 145.66 -61.75 90.95
C GLN A 245 147.17 -61.63 91.17
N ARG A 246 147.67 -60.43 91.57
CA ARG A 246 149.08 -60.23 91.93
C ARG A 246 149.50 -60.99 93.18
N LEU A 247 148.71 -60.88 94.26
CA LEU A 247 149.01 -61.54 95.53
C LEU A 247 149.00 -63.09 95.43
N THR A 248 148.26 -63.65 94.47
CA THR A 248 148.21 -65.09 94.24
C THR A 248 149.52 -65.65 93.68
N LEU A 249 150.29 -64.85 92.92
CA LEU A 249 151.58 -65.26 92.37
C LEU A 249 152.68 -65.28 93.46
N GLU A 250 152.68 -64.30 94.37
CA GLU A 250 153.64 -64.20 95.48
C GLU A 250 153.48 -65.34 96.51
N LEU A 251 152.26 -65.86 96.68
CA LEU A 251 151.94 -66.97 97.58
C LEU A 251 152.41 -68.34 97.03
N ALA A 252 152.75 -68.44 95.75
CA ALA A 252 153.31 -69.67 95.16
C ALA A 252 154.82 -69.79 95.45
N ASP A 253 155.57 -68.69 95.37
CA ASP A 253 157.03 -68.67 95.60
C ASP A 253 157.39 -68.94 97.06
N THR A 254 156.58 -68.45 98.01
CA THR A 254 156.81 -68.64 99.45
C THR A 254 156.55 -70.08 99.92
N LYS A 255 155.73 -70.86 99.20
CA LYS A 255 155.47 -72.28 99.53
C LYS A 255 156.62 -73.21 99.16
N GLN A 256 157.49 -72.81 98.22
CA GLN A 256 158.64 -73.63 97.79
C GLN A 256 159.80 -73.62 98.80
N HIS A 257 159.88 -72.61 99.67
CA HIS A 257 160.96 -72.47 100.66
C HIS A 257 160.70 -73.16 102.02
N ILE A 258 159.50 -73.70 102.27
CA ILE A 258 159.14 -74.31 103.56
C ILE A 258 159.35 -75.85 103.56
N GLN A 259 159.74 -76.46 102.44
CA GLN A 259 159.91 -77.92 102.33
C GLN A 259 161.23 -78.51 102.86
N GLU A 260 162.15 -77.70 103.42
CA GLU A 260 163.42 -78.19 104.00
C GLU A 260 163.41 -77.98 105.52
N GLY A 261 163.13 -79.05 106.26
CA GLY A 261 162.78 -79.01 107.68
C GLY A 261 163.92 -79.30 108.64
N ASP A 262 164.11 -78.41 109.61
CA ASP A 262 164.83 -78.68 110.87
C ASP A 262 164.16 -77.96 112.07
N TYR A 263 162.85 -78.19 112.26
CA TYR A 263 161.99 -77.47 113.23
C TYR A 263 161.79 -78.18 114.60
N ARG A 264 162.36 -79.36 114.85
CA ARG A 264 161.89 -80.21 115.97
C ARG A 264 162.67 -80.18 117.28
N ARG A 265 163.87 -79.60 117.37
CA ARG A 265 164.69 -79.71 118.61
C ARG A 265 164.65 -78.51 119.55
N ASP A 266 164.46 -77.28 119.07
CA ASP A 266 164.62 -76.08 119.92
C ASP A 266 163.33 -75.58 120.60
N ASN A 267 162.15 -76.12 120.26
CA ASN A 267 160.86 -75.51 120.61
C ASN A 267 160.05 -76.21 121.71
N TYR A 268 160.53 -77.29 122.35
CA TYR A 268 159.74 -77.97 123.38
C TYR A 268 159.24 -77.07 124.54
N PRO A 269 160.00 -76.04 124.99
CA PRO A 269 159.49 -75.08 125.98
C PRO A 269 158.47 -74.06 125.41
N SER A 270 158.54 -73.70 124.11
CA SER A 270 157.52 -72.83 123.48
C SER A 270 156.24 -73.63 123.22
N ILE A 271 156.35 -74.88 122.78
CA ILE A 271 155.22 -75.80 122.52
C ILE A 271 154.35 -75.98 123.78
N LYS A 272 154.96 -76.00 124.97
CA LYS A 272 154.19 -76.07 126.23
C LYS A 272 153.38 -74.80 126.50
N ARG A 273 153.96 -73.61 126.26
CA ARG A 273 153.23 -72.33 126.39
C ARG A 273 152.16 -72.18 125.32
N GLU A 274 152.47 -72.58 124.09
CA GLU A 274 151.53 -72.61 122.97
C GLU A 274 150.37 -73.55 123.27
N ARG A 275 150.60 -74.75 123.82
CA ARG A 275 149.52 -75.64 124.27
C ARG A 275 148.61 -74.96 125.30
N ASP A 276 149.17 -74.32 126.33
CA ASP A 276 148.36 -73.66 127.36
C ASP A 276 147.57 -72.46 126.79
N ASN A 277 148.15 -71.73 125.83
CA ASN A 277 147.44 -70.70 125.06
C ASN A 277 146.34 -71.30 124.17
N PHE A 278 146.60 -72.41 123.47
CA PHE A 278 145.61 -73.10 122.66
C PHE A 278 144.47 -73.65 123.51
N GLU A 279 144.71 -74.11 124.74
CA GLU A 279 143.64 -74.49 125.67
C GLU A 279 142.75 -73.30 126.06
N ALA A 280 143.32 -72.10 126.23
CA ALA A 280 142.55 -70.88 126.46
C ALA A 280 141.77 -70.46 125.18
N GLU A 281 142.41 -70.49 124.02
CA GLU A 281 141.77 -70.20 122.73
C GLU A 281 140.66 -71.20 122.40
N ILE A 282 140.82 -72.48 122.72
CA ILE A 282 139.77 -73.49 122.56
C ILE A 282 138.57 -73.14 123.42
N LYS A 283 138.77 -72.75 124.69
CA LYS A 283 137.66 -72.34 125.58
C LYS A 283 136.95 -71.09 125.05
N ASP A 284 137.67 -70.10 124.55
CA ASP A 284 137.08 -68.88 123.99
C ASP A 284 136.40 -69.14 122.63
N LEU A 285 136.97 -69.99 121.78
CA LEU A 285 136.34 -70.44 120.54
C LEU A 285 135.08 -71.27 120.80
N THR A 286 135.08 -72.08 121.86
CA THR A 286 133.90 -72.87 122.26
C THR A 286 132.79 -71.93 122.71
N ARG A 287 133.10 -70.92 123.54
CA ARG A 287 132.13 -69.87 123.91
C ARG A 287 131.61 -69.11 122.69
N ARG A 288 132.48 -68.73 121.75
CA ARG A 288 132.06 -68.05 120.51
C ARG A 288 131.18 -68.96 119.65
N PHE A 289 131.53 -70.23 119.52
CA PHE A 289 130.73 -71.21 118.78
C PHE A 289 129.36 -71.40 119.42
N GLU A 290 129.29 -71.53 120.75
CA GLU A 290 128.02 -71.59 121.49
C GLU A 290 127.17 -70.33 121.23
N THR A 291 127.75 -69.13 121.28
CA THR A 291 127.00 -67.91 120.93
C THR A 291 126.54 -67.89 119.48
N LEU A 292 127.38 -68.36 118.54
CA LEU A 292 127.02 -68.43 117.13
C LEU A 292 125.91 -69.43 116.88
N ASP A 293 125.95 -70.59 117.54
CA ASP A 293 124.93 -71.63 117.41
C ASP A 293 123.58 -71.16 117.97
N VAL A 294 123.59 -70.42 119.08
CA VAL A 294 122.38 -69.74 119.58
C VAL A 294 121.85 -68.72 118.55
N THR A 295 122.72 -67.91 117.93
CA THR A 295 122.26 -66.97 116.88
C THR A 295 121.78 -67.67 115.61
N HIS A 296 122.45 -68.74 115.17
CA HIS A 296 122.06 -69.52 114.00
C HIS A 296 120.73 -70.23 114.22
N THR A 297 120.52 -70.82 115.40
CA THR A 297 119.23 -71.42 115.75
C THR A 297 118.12 -70.37 115.84
N ALA A 298 118.40 -69.14 116.28
CA ALA A 298 117.45 -68.03 116.25
C ALA A 298 117.08 -67.61 114.81
N VAL A 299 118.07 -67.34 113.95
CA VAL A 299 117.84 -66.97 112.53
C VAL A 299 117.16 -68.11 111.76
N SER A 300 117.49 -69.37 112.05
CA SER A 300 116.82 -70.53 111.44
C SER A 300 115.35 -70.60 111.84
N LYS A 301 115.01 -70.27 113.10
CA LYS A 301 113.61 -70.15 113.54
C LYS A 301 112.90 -69.02 112.80
N GLU A 302 113.51 -67.85 112.67
CA GLU A 302 112.95 -66.71 111.90
C GLU A 302 112.75 -67.04 110.42
N ARG A 303 113.72 -67.71 109.78
CA ARG A 303 113.57 -68.20 108.41
C ARG A 303 112.39 -69.16 108.29
N ASN A 304 112.21 -70.04 109.28
CA ASN A 304 111.12 -71.00 109.28
C ASN A 304 109.76 -70.34 109.56
N THR A 305 109.69 -69.27 110.35
CA THR A 305 108.45 -68.47 110.52
C THR A 305 108.13 -67.71 109.24
N LEU A 306 109.11 -67.04 108.63
CA LEU A 306 108.93 -66.35 107.33
C LEU A 306 108.53 -67.32 106.22
N ASN A 307 109.11 -68.53 106.15
CA ASN A 307 108.69 -69.54 105.18
C ASN A 307 107.24 -70.00 105.39
N LYS A 308 106.78 -70.10 106.65
CA LYS A 308 105.37 -70.39 106.95
C LYS A 308 104.47 -69.23 106.51
N GLU A 309 104.87 -67.99 106.75
CA GLU A 309 104.14 -66.79 106.31
C GLU A 309 104.08 -66.68 104.78
N VAL A 310 105.19 -66.96 104.08
CA VAL A 310 105.21 -67.02 102.61
C VAL A 310 104.26 -68.12 102.12
N ALA A 311 104.25 -69.29 102.76
CA ALA A 311 103.32 -70.37 102.40
C ALA A 311 101.85 -69.98 102.64
N THR A 312 101.52 -69.29 103.74
CA THR A 312 100.15 -68.82 104.00
C THR A 312 99.73 -67.71 103.02
N LEU A 313 100.63 -66.79 102.68
CA LEU A 313 100.39 -65.77 101.66
C LEU A 313 100.24 -66.38 100.26
N GLN A 314 101.02 -67.40 99.92
CA GLN A 314 100.84 -68.14 98.67
C GLN A 314 99.46 -68.79 98.62
N GLN A 315 99.02 -69.43 99.71
CA GLN A 315 97.67 -70.00 99.81
C GLN A 315 96.59 -68.92 99.66
N SER A 316 96.73 -67.75 100.31
CA SER A 316 95.75 -66.67 100.18
C SER A 316 95.69 -66.10 98.76
N VAL A 317 96.83 -65.94 98.08
CA VAL A 317 96.88 -65.53 96.67
C VAL A 317 96.17 -66.55 95.78
N THR A 318 96.38 -67.85 96.00
CA THR A 318 95.68 -68.88 95.20
C THR A 318 94.16 -68.87 95.41
N LEU A 319 93.68 -68.58 96.61
CA LEU A 319 92.25 -68.43 96.88
C LEU A 319 91.68 -67.18 96.19
N LEU A 320 92.36 -66.03 96.31
CA LEU A 320 91.96 -64.80 95.64
C LEU A 320 91.97 -64.92 94.11
N GLN A 321 92.89 -65.71 93.54
CA GLN A 321 92.87 -66.02 92.10
C GLN A 321 91.63 -66.81 91.71
N LYS A 322 91.22 -67.81 92.50
CA LYS A 322 89.98 -68.56 92.27
C LYS A 322 88.74 -67.68 92.39
N ASP A 323 88.69 -66.77 93.37
CA ASP A 323 87.60 -65.83 93.54
C ASP A 323 87.52 -64.85 92.36
N LYS A 324 88.67 -64.33 91.90
CA LYS A 324 88.75 -63.49 90.69
C LYS A 324 88.23 -64.23 89.47
N GLU A 325 88.61 -65.48 89.26
CA GLU A 325 88.13 -66.30 88.15
C GLU A 325 86.63 -66.56 88.23
N TYR A 326 86.10 -66.82 89.43
CA TYR A 326 84.67 -67.01 89.66
C TYR A 326 83.87 -65.75 89.34
N LEU A 327 84.29 -64.60 89.88
CA LEU A 327 83.66 -63.31 89.61
C LEU A 327 83.79 -62.92 88.13
N HIS A 328 84.91 -63.25 87.48
CA HIS A 328 85.08 -63.01 86.05
C HIS A 328 84.11 -63.85 85.21
N ARG A 329 83.94 -65.14 85.54
CA ARG A 329 82.94 -66.01 84.90
C ARG A 329 81.53 -65.47 85.08
N GLN A 330 81.15 -65.07 86.31
CA GLN A 330 79.86 -64.46 86.57
C GLN A 330 79.65 -63.16 85.78
N ASN A 331 80.66 -62.30 85.71
CA ASN A 331 80.58 -61.05 84.95
C ASN A 331 80.37 -61.34 83.46
N MET A 332 81.07 -62.32 82.90
CA MET A 332 80.87 -62.75 81.52
C MET A 332 79.47 -63.32 81.26
N GLU A 333 78.95 -64.15 82.17
CA GLU A 333 77.57 -64.64 82.06
C GLU A 333 76.54 -63.50 82.10
N LEU A 334 76.73 -62.51 82.98
CA LEU A 334 75.88 -61.33 83.05
C LEU A 334 75.98 -60.47 81.79
N ASN A 335 77.17 -60.28 81.23
CA ASN A 335 77.35 -59.54 79.98
C ASN A 335 76.66 -60.24 78.80
N VAL A 336 76.72 -61.58 78.71
CA VAL A 336 76.00 -62.34 77.69
C VAL A 336 74.49 -62.20 77.86
N ARG A 337 73.97 -62.26 79.10
CA ARG A 337 72.54 -62.03 79.36
C ARG A 337 72.12 -60.61 79.01
N LEU A 338 72.94 -59.62 79.35
CA LEU A 338 72.70 -58.22 79.00
C LEU A 338 72.63 -58.03 77.48
N ALA A 339 73.59 -58.60 76.73
CA ALA A 339 73.57 -58.55 75.27
C ALA A 339 72.31 -59.24 74.68
N GLN A 340 71.88 -60.37 75.24
CA GLN A 340 70.66 -61.06 74.79
C GLN A 340 69.40 -60.22 75.04
N GLU A 341 69.29 -59.57 76.19
CA GLU A 341 68.16 -58.68 76.50
C GLU A 341 68.20 -57.39 75.66
N GLU A 342 69.39 -56.86 75.36
CA GLU A 342 69.55 -55.74 74.42
C GLU A 342 69.11 -56.11 73.00
N GLU A 343 69.51 -57.28 72.48
CA GLU A 343 69.03 -57.78 71.19
C GLU A 343 67.52 -57.97 71.18
N ARG A 344 66.96 -58.50 72.28
CA ARG A 344 65.51 -58.66 72.44
C ARG A 344 64.80 -57.30 72.43
N LEU A 345 65.34 -56.31 73.13
CA LEU A 345 64.81 -54.95 73.16
C LEU A 345 64.87 -54.31 71.78
N GLN A 346 65.97 -54.46 71.04
CA GLN A 346 66.10 -53.98 69.66
C GLN A 346 65.08 -54.64 68.73
N ARG A 347 64.88 -55.96 68.82
CA ARG A 347 63.85 -56.67 68.03
C ARG A 347 62.45 -56.16 68.35
N LEU A 348 62.12 -55.97 69.63
CA LEU A 348 60.83 -55.43 70.05
C LEU A 348 60.64 -53.98 69.60
N GLN A 349 61.70 -53.17 69.61
CA GLN A 349 61.66 -51.80 69.13
C GLN A 349 61.37 -51.74 67.62
N VAL A 350 62.04 -52.59 66.82
CA VAL A 350 61.77 -52.69 65.38
C VAL A 350 60.33 -53.14 65.13
N GLN A 351 59.83 -54.16 65.84
CA GLN A 351 58.43 -54.59 65.72
C GLN A 351 57.43 -53.48 66.09
N LEU A 352 57.75 -52.70 67.13
CA LEU A 352 56.93 -51.55 67.52
C LEU A 352 56.90 -50.48 66.41
N ASP A 353 58.03 -50.20 65.78
CA ASP A 353 58.10 -49.19 64.74
C ASP A 353 57.46 -49.67 63.42
N ASP A 354 57.58 -50.95 63.08
CA ASP A 354 56.89 -51.56 61.95
C ASP A 354 55.36 -51.58 62.15
N THR A 355 54.89 -51.86 63.37
CA THR A 355 53.45 -51.80 63.68
C THR A 355 52.90 -50.37 63.66
N LYS A 356 53.68 -49.37 64.11
CA LYS A 356 53.31 -47.95 63.96
C LYS A 356 53.20 -47.54 62.49
N LYS A 357 54.19 -47.91 61.66
CA LYS A 357 54.17 -47.65 60.21
C LYS A 357 52.99 -48.32 59.53
N ALA A 358 52.76 -49.61 59.80
CA ALA A 358 51.61 -50.31 59.23
C ALA A 358 50.27 -49.66 59.61
N ARG A 359 50.15 -49.19 60.86
CA ARG A 359 48.99 -48.42 61.31
C ARG A 359 48.86 -47.10 60.55
N GLU A 360 49.93 -46.33 60.42
CA GLU A 360 49.97 -45.07 59.64
C GLU A 360 49.55 -45.30 58.19
N ASP A 361 50.13 -46.30 57.51
CA ASP A 361 49.77 -46.66 56.13
C ASP A 361 48.28 -46.99 55.99
N THR A 362 47.70 -47.71 56.96
CA THR A 362 46.26 -48.01 56.93
C THR A 362 45.39 -46.77 57.13
N TYR A 363 45.82 -45.84 58.00
CA TYR A 363 45.13 -44.57 58.18
C TYR A 363 45.24 -43.69 56.93
N GLU A 364 46.41 -43.63 56.29
CA GLU A 364 46.60 -42.89 55.03
C GLU A 364 45.70 -43.44 53.93
N ARG A 365 45.64 -44.77 53.77
CA ARG A 365 44.71 -45.41 52.81
C ARG A 365 43.26 -45.10 53.12
N TYR A 366 42.87 -45.14 54.39
CA TYR A 366 41.50 -44.79 54.81
C TYR A 366 41.19 -43.33 54.48
N VAL A 367 42.06 -42.39 54.85
CA VAL A 367 41.90 -40.96 54.56
C VAL A 367 41.83 -40.73 53.05
N ALA A 368 42.74 -41.32 52.28
CA ALA A 368 42.72 -41.23 50.82
C ALA A 368 41.42 -41.75 50.22
N SER A 369 40.91 -42.90 50.67
CA SER A 369 39.64 -43.45 50.19
C SER A 369 38.44 -42.56 50.57
N ARG A 370 38.42 -42.03 51.79
CA ARG A 370 37.38 -41.10 52.25
C ARG A 370 37.38 -39.82 51.42
N ASP A 371 38.55 -39.27 51.15
CA ASP A 371 38.72 -38.03 50.39
C ASP A 371 38.38 -38.25 48.90
N GLN A 372 38.69 -39.42 48.34
CA GLN A 372 38.23 -39.84 47.01
C GLN A 372 36.71 -39.89 46.94
N TYR A 373 36.04 -40.60 47.86
CA TYR A 373 34.58 -40.64 47.87
C TYR A 373 33.97 -39.26 48.06
N LYS A 374 34.52 -38.43 48.95
CA LYS A 374 34.09 -37.06 49.13
C LYS A 374 34.20 -36.28 47.81
N SER A 375 35.33 -36.36 47.11
CA SER A 375 35.51 -35.71 45.81
C SER A 375 34.50 -36.21 44.78
N GLU A 376 34.31 -37.53 44.65
CA GLU A 376 33.35 -38.11 43.71
C GLU A 376 31.92 -37.65 43.97
N TYR A 377 31.51 -37.54 45.24
CA TYR A 377 30.19 -37.01 45.60
C TYR A 377 30.08 -35.52 45.28
N GLU A 378 31.11 -34.73 45.60
CA GLU A 378 31.14 -33.31 45.23
C GLU A 378 31.14 -33.11 43.71
N ASP A 379 31.86 -33.92 42.95
CA ASP A 379 31.90 -33.92 41.49
C ASP A 379 30.53 -34.28 40.91
N LYS A 380 29.88 -35.34 41.40
CA LYS A 380 28.52 -35.69 41.00
C LYS A 380 27.53 -34.56 41.28
N LEU A 381 27.61 -33.93 42.46
CA LEU A 381 26.76 -32.79 42.79
C LEU A 381 27.06 -31.58 41.90
N ARG A 382 28.33 -31.32 41.59
CA ARG A 382 28.73 -30.27 40.63
C ARG A 382 28.15 -30.54 39.25
N ASP A 383 28.29 -31.77 38.75
CA ASP A 383 27.78 -32.18 37.45
C ASP A 383 26.25 -32.13 37.38
N GLU A 384 25.54 -32.55 38.43
CA GLU A 384 24.08 -32.45 38.52
C GLU A 384 23.61 -30.98 38.50
N LEU A 385 24.27 -30.11 39.28
CA LEU A 385 23.97 -28.68 39.28
C LEU A 385 24.25 -28.05 37.90
N GLU A 386 25.34 -28.42 37.25
CA GLU A 386 25.69 -27.91 35.93
C GLU A 386 24.72 -28.42 34.87
N ASN A 387 24.31 -29.70 34.94
CA ASN A 387 23.28 -30.27 34.08
C ASN A 387 21.93 -29.56 34.24
N ILE A 388 21.53 -29.21 35.47
CA ILE A 388 20.31 -28.43 35.72
C ILE A 388 20.45 -27.03 35.12
N ARG A 389 21.59 -26.36 35.30
CA ARG A 389 21.86 -25.04 34.69
C ARG A 389 21.83 -25.09 33.17
N LEU A 390 22.43 -26.12 32.56
CA LEU A 390 22.44 -26.32 31.11
C LEU A 390 21.03 -26.60 30.56
N LYS A 391 20.26 -27.47 31.21
CA LYS A 391 18.88 -27.73 30.80
C LYS A 391 17.99 -26.50 30.95
N THR A 392 18.07 -25.79 32.07
CA THR A 392 17.29 -24.57 32.29
C THR A 392 17.67 -23.45 31.33
N SER A 393 18.96 -23.26 31.03
CA SER A 393 19.38 -22.30 30.00
C SER A 393 18.91 -22.69 28.60
N GLN A 394 19.00 -23.96 28.22
CA GLN A 394 18.45 -24.47 26.95
C GLN A 394 16.94 -24.29 26.85
N GLU A 395 16.19 -24.58 27.91
CA GLU A 395 14.73 -24.35 27.96
C GLU A 395 14.40 -22.87 27.83
N LEU A 396 15.14 -21.99 28.51
CA LEU A 396 14.99 -20.53 28.38
C LEU A 396 15.29 -20.07 26.96
N GLU A 397 16.36 -20.54 26.33
CA GLU A 397 16.68 -20.22 24.93
C GLU A 397 15.62 -20.73 23.96
N ASN A 398 15.09 -21.93 24.20
CA ASN A 398 14.02 -22.50 23.38
C ASN A 398 12.72 -21.71 23.53
N LEU A 399 12.36 -21.27 24.75
CA LEU A 399 11.22 -20.39 25.00
C LEU A 399 11.41 -19.01 24.37
N GLN A 400 12.61 -18.45 24.45
CA GLN A 400 12.92 -17.18 23.78
C GLN A 400 12.84 -17.32 22.25
N ARG A 401 13.36 -18.41 21.69
CA ARG A 401 13.30 -18.69 20.25
C ARG A 401 11.87 -18.91 19.79
N SER A 402 11.09 -19.74 20.49
CA SER A 402 9.69 -20.00 20.15
C SER A 402 8.83 -18.74 20.26
N SER A 403 9.05 -17.92 21.31
CA SER A 403 8.40 -16.62 21.47
C SER A 403 8.75 -15.66 20.34
N ARG A 404 10.04 -15.52 19.97
CA ARG A 404 10.47 -14.71 18.83
C ARG A 404 9.84 -15.18 17.52
N GLU A 405 9.86 -16.48 17.24
CA GLU A 405 9.25 -17.03 16.03
C GLU A 405 7.73 -16.81 15.99
N MET A 406 7.03 -16.93 17.13
CA MET A 406 5.61 -16.61 17.23
C MET A 406 5.34 -15.13 16.90
N TYR A 407 6.10 -14.20 17.50
CA TYR A 407 6.00 -12.78 17.18
C TYR A 407 6.34 -12.48 15.71
N GLU A 408 7.33 -13.16 15.13
CA GLU A 408 7.69 -12.99 13.71
C GLU A 408 6.62 -13.55 12.78
N ARG A 409 5.95 -14.66 13.14
CA ARG A 409 4.79 -15.18 12.41
C ARG A 409 3.61 -14.21 12.49
N GLU A 410 3.29 -13.72 13.68
CA GLU A 410 2.21 -12.74 13.87
C GLU A 410 2.48 -11.43 13.12
N ASN A 411 3.72 -10.91 13.18
CA ASN A 411 4.11 -9.74 12.40
C ASN A 411 4.01 -9.96 10.88
N ARG A 412 4.33 -11.16 10.39
CA ARG A 412 4.12 -11.51 8.98
C ARG A 412 2.64 -11.53 8.63
N ASN A 413 1.83 -12.22 9.42
CA ASN A 413 0.37 -12.28 9.22
C ASN A 413 -0.26 -10.88 9.25
N LEU A 414 0.16 -9.99 10.16
CA LEU A 414 -0.33 -8.61 10.23
C LEU A 414 0.10 -7.77 9.03
N ARG A 415 1.32 -7.98 8.50
CA ARG A 415 1.78 -7.31 7.28
C ARG A 415 1.02 -7.79 6.06
N GLU A 416 0.82 -9.10 5.93
CA GLU A 416 0.02 -9.71 4.86
C GLU A 416 -1.43 -9.21 4.91
N ALA A 417 -2.08 -9.23 6.08
CA ALA A 417 -3.43 -8.72 6.25
C ALA A 417 -3.54 -7.21 5.94
N ARG A 418 -2.52 -6.42 6.29
CA ARG A 418 -2.44 -5.00 5.90
C ARG A 418 -2.33 -4.88 4.38
N ASP A 419 -1.47 -5.65 3.74
CA ASP A 419 -1.26 -5.58 2.29
C ASP A 419 -2.52 -6.00 1.53
N ASP A 420 -3.21 -7.05 1.99
CA ASP A 420 -4.51 -7.46 1.47
C ASP A 420 -5.57 -6.35 1.61
N ALA A 421 -5.64 -5.71 2.79
CA ALA A 421 -6.54 -4.59 3.01
C ALA A 421 -6.22 -3.37 2.12
N VAL A 422 -4.93 -3.10 1.87
CA VAL A 422 -4.49 -2.04 0.95
C VAL A 422 -4.88 -2.37 -0.48
N LEU A 423 -4.67 -3.61 -0.92
CA LEU A 423 -5.07 -4.08 -2.25
C LEU A 423 -6.58 -3.99 -2.45
N GLU A 424 -7.37 -4.39 -1.45
CA GLU A 424 -8.83 -4.29 -1.51
C GLU A 424 -9.31 -2.83 -1.53
N LYS A 425 -8.66 -1.96 -0.73
CA LYS A 425 -8.90 -0.51 -0.78
C LYS A 425 -8.56 0.07 -2.15
N ASP A 426 -7.45 -0.33 -2.77
CA ASP A 426 -7.08 0.15 -4.11
C ASP A 426 -8.08 -0.33 -5.17
N ARG A 427 -8.55 -1.58 -5.10
CA ARG A 427 -9.64 -2.10 -5.96
C ARG A 427 -10.92 -1.28 -5.80
N ALA A 428 -11.32 -1.00 -4.55
CA ALA A 428 -12.51 -0.19 -4.26
C ALA A 428 -12.38 1.24 -4.80
N VAL A 429 -11.19 1.85 -4.68
CA VAL A 429 -10.91 3.18 -5.23
C VAL A 429 -10.98 3.18 -6.76
N VAL A 430 -10.47 2.15 -7.43
CA VAL A 430 -10.61 2.02 -8.90
C VAL A 430 -12.09 1.88 -9.29
N ALA A 431 -12.85 1.01 -8.62
CA ALA A 431 -14.28 0.86 -8.86
C ALA A 431 -15.07 2.16 -8.60
N GLN A 432 -14.70 2.92 -7.57
CA GLN A 432 -15.27 4.24 -7.29
C GLN A 432 -14.99 5.21 -8.44
N ARG A 433 -13.74 5.27 -8.95
CA ARG A 433 -13.39 6.13 -10.08
C ARG A 433 -14.17 5.77 -11.34
N ASP A 434 -14.32 4.49 -11.64
CA ASP A 434 -15.12 4.02 -12.78
C ASP A 434 -16.60 4.36 -12.63
N LEU A 435 -17.16 4.28 -11.42
CA LEU A 435 -18.53 4.72 -11.15
C LEU A 435 -18.69 6.23 -11.26
N GLN A 436 -17.71 7.01 -10.78
CA GLN A 436 -17.67 8.46 -10.92
C GLN A 436 -17.62 8.86 -12.39
N SER A 437 -16.76 8.25 -13.21
CA SER A 437 -16.70 8.56 -14.64
C SER A 437 -17.98 8.20 -15.37
N ARG A 438 -18.65 7.10 -14.99
CA ARG A 438 -19.98 6.74 -15.52
C ARG A 438 -21.05 7.75 -15.12
N TYR A 439 -21.00 8.24 -13.88
CA TYR A 439 -21.91 9.27 -13.39
C TYR A 439 -21.70 10.61 -14.10
N GLU A 440 -20.45 11.04 -14.27
CA GLU A 440 -20.09 12.23 -15.05
C GLU A 440 -20.58 12.10 -16.49
N HIS A 441 -20.37 10.96 -17.13
CA HIS A 441 -20.88 10.71 -18.48
C HIS A 441 -22.42 10.77 -18.54
N LEU A 442 -23.12 10.22 -17.55
CA LEU A 442 -24.58 10.28 -17.48
C LEU A 442 -25.08 11.72 -17.25
N LEU A 443 -24.36 12.51 -16.45
CA LEU A 443 -24.64 13.94 -16.26
C LEU A 443 -24.44 14.72 -17.57
N GLU A 444 -23.37 14.47 -18.31
CA GLU A 444 -23.14 15.08 -19.63
C GLU A 444 -24.27 14.73 -20.60
N GLN A 445 -24.69 13.46 -20.66
CA GLN A 445 -25.83 13.02 -21.47
C GLN A 445 -27.13 13.72 -21.05
N PHE A 446 -27.39 13.83 -19.74
CA PHE A 446 -28.55 14.54 -19.23
C PHE A 446 -28.53 16.01 -19.60
N GLN A 447 -27.38 16.69 -19.46
CA GLN A 447 -27.23 18.09 -19.87
C GLN A 447 -27.43 18.28 -21.37
N GLN A 448 -26.90 17.37 -22.21
CA GLN A 448 -27.12 17.41 -23.66
C GLN A 448 -28.59 17.22 -24.03
N LEU A 449 -29.26 16.25 -23.41
CA LEU A 449 -30.71 16.05 -23.59
C LEU A 449 -31.49 17.27 -23.14
N GLN A 450 -31.14 17.86 -21.99
CA GLN A 450 -31.77 19.06 -21.47
C GLN A 450 -31.60 20.25 -22.43
N LEU A 451 -30.39 20.50 -22.93
CA LEU A 451 -30.14 21.53 -23.94
C LEU A 451 -30.93 21.28 -25.22
N GLY A 452 -31.01 20.02 -25.66
CA GLY A 452 -31.82 19.61 -26.81
C GLY A 452 -33.31 19.87 -26.59
N THR A 453 -33.85 19.52 -25.44
CA THR A 453 -35.24 19.80 -25.08
C THR A 453 -35.50 21.30 -24.95
N ASP A 454 -34.60 22.06 -24.35
CA ASP A 454 -34.73 23.52 -24.21
C ASP A 454 -34.70 24.19 -25.58
N SER A 455 -33.85 23.73 -26.51
CA SER A 455 -33.87 24.22 -27.89
C SER A 455 -35.17 23.89 -28.61
N GLN A 456 -35.71 22.68 -28.44
CA GLN A 456 -36.99 22.29 -29.04
C GLN A 456 -38.16 23.09 -28.46
N VAL A 457 -38.17 23.32 -27.14
CA VAL A 457 -39.17 24.17 -26.48
C VAL A 457 -39.06 25.61 -26.98
N ALA A 458 -37.85 26.15 -27.11
CA ALA A 458 -37.63 27.48 -27.67
C ALA A 458 -38.13 27.57 -29.12
N GLU A 459 -37.80 26.60 -29.98
CA GLU A 459 -38.29 26.51 -31.36
C GLU A 459 -39.82 26.43 -31.44
N LEU A 460 -40.44 25.52 -30.68
CA LEU A 460 -41.91 25.38 -30.63
C LEU A 460 -42.58 26.64 -30.08
N SER A 461 -41.98 27.29 -29.09
CA SER A 461 -42.49 28.56 -28.54
C SER A 461 -42.43 29.69 -29.57
N ALA A 462 -41.35 29.78 -30.34
CA ALA A 462 -41.21 30.76 -31.43
C ALA A 462 -42.20 30.47 -32.56
N GLN A 463 -42.39 29.20 -32.94
CA GLN A 463 -43.41 28.78 -33.91
C GLN A 463 -44.82 29.15 -33.43
N ALA A 464 -45.14 28.89 -32.15
CA ALA A 464 -46.43 29.24 -31.57
C ALA A 464 -46.65 30.77 -31.56
N GLN A 465 -45.62 31.57 -31.26
CA GLN A 465 -45.69 33.03 -31.36
C GLN A 465 -45.92 33.50 -32.80
N LEU A 466 -45.25 32.91 -33.78
CA LEU A 466 -45.47 33.21 -35.19
C LEU A 466 -46.91 32.89 -35.62
N TYR A 467 -47.43 31.71 -35.26
CA TYR A 467 -48.81 31.35 -35.54
C TYR A 467 -49.83 32.25 -34.83
N ALA A 468 -49.53 32.70 -33.61
CA ALA A 468 -50.36 33.68 -32.92
C ALA A 468 -50.41 35.01 -33.69
N LEU A 469 -49.27 35.53 -34.15
CA LEU A 469 -49.20 36.74 -34.97
C LEU A 469 -49.89 36.56 -36.33
N GLU A 470 -49.75 35.41 -36.97
CA GLU A 470 -50.47 35.09 -38.21
C GLU A 470 -51.98 35.01 -38.00
N ALA A 471 -52.42 34.44 -36.87
CA ALA A 471 -53.83 34.39 -36.49
C ALA A 471 -54.38 35.78 -36.20
N GLU A 472 -53.66 36.62 -35.44
CA GLU A 472 -54.02 38.03 -35.21
C GLU A 472 -54.16 38.78 -36.54
N ARG A 473 -53.18 38.63 -37.45
CA ARG A 473 -53.26 39.20 -38.80
C ARG A 473 -54.48 38.71 -39.57
N ALA A 474 -54.78 37.41 -39.52
CA ALA A 474 -55.94 36.84 -40.19
C ALA A 474 -57.27 37.37 -39.60
N VAL A 475 -57.34 37.57 -38.28
CA VAL A 475 -58.49 38.20 -37.61
C VAL A 475 -58.65 39.63 -38.07
N MET A 476 -57.57 40.44 -38.09
CA MET A 476 -57.61 41.82 -38.59
C MET A 476 -58.13 41.88 -40.03
N VAL A 477 -57.60 41.03 -40.93
CA VAL A 477 -58.07 40.96 -42.33
C VAL A 477 -59.54 40.52 -42.42
N LYS A 478 -59.97 39.57 -41.59
CA LYS A 478 -61.37 39.15 -41.52
C LYS A 478 -62.27 40.31 -41.06
N GLU A 479 -61.86 41.07 -40.05
CA GLU A 479 -62.60 42.23 -39.55
C GLU A 479 -62.69 43.34 -40.60
N GLU A 480 -61.60 43.64 -41.30
CA GLU A 480 -61.56 44.57 -42.43
C GLU A 480 -62.51 44.12 -43.56
N ASN A 481 -62.46 42.85 -43.94
CA ASN A 481 -63.35 42.28 -44.95
C ASN A 481 -64.83 42.31 -44.52
N ALA A 482 -65.11 42.05 -43.24
CA ALA A 482 -66.46 42.11 -42.70
C ALA A 482 -66.99 43.57 -42.69
N ALA A 483 -66.14 44.55 -42.37
CA ALA A 483 -66.47 45.96 -42.44
C ALA A 483 -66.74 46.41 -43.89
N ALA A 484 -65.89 45.98 -44.83
CA ALA A 484 -66.08 46.24 -46.27
C ALA A 484 -67.38 45.61 -46.78
N LEU A 485 -67.67 44.36 -46.41
CA LEU A 485 -68.92 43.68 -46.75
C LEU A 485 -70.13 44.43 -46.20
N ALA A 486 -70.09 44.85 -44.93
CA ALA A 486 -71.17 45.63 -44.33
C ALA A 486 -71.37 46.98 -45.03
N GLN A 487 -70.29 47.63 -45.48
CA GLN A 487 -70.39 48.85 -46.30
C GLN A 487 -71.06 48.56 -47.65
N CYS A 488 -70.61 47.53 -48.37
CA CYS A 488 -71.24 47.11 -49.63
C CYS A 488 -72.72 46.75 -49.45
N GLN A 489 -73.09 46.08 -48.36
CA GLN A 489 -74.49 45.77 -48.04
C GLN A 489 -75.32 47.04 -47.86
N ARG A 490 -74.83 48.02 -47.10
CA ARG A 490 -75.52 49.32 -46.94
C ARG A 490 -75.65 50.06 -48.27
N GLU A 491 -74.65 49.98 -49.14
CA GLU A 491 -74.70 50.56 -50.49
C GLU A 491 -75.75 49.85 -51.36
N CYS A 492 -75.79 48.51 -51.35
CA CYS A 492 -76.82 47.72 -52.01
C CYS A 492 -78.23 48.09 -51.52
N GLU A 493 -78.46 48.16 -50.21
CA GLU A 493 -79.74 48.59 -49.62
C GLU A 493 -80.13 50.00 -50.08
N LYS A 494 -79.16 50.93 -50.12
CA LYS A 494 -79.39 52.29 -50.60
C LYS A 494 -79.80 52.30 -52.08
N GLN A 495 -79.14 51.49 -52.92
CA GLN A 495 -79.50 51.38 -54.33
C GLN A 495 -80.86 50.68 -54.51
N GLN A 496 -81.16 49.66 -53.71
CA GLN A 496 -82.45 48.98 -53.71
C GLN A 496 -83.59 49.95 -53.35
N LYS A 497 -83.45 50.75 -52.29
CA LYS A 497 -84.43 51.79 -51.93
C LYS A 497 -84.61 52.83 -53.04
N LYS A 498 -83.52 53.23 -53.71
CA LYS A 498 -83.61 54.13 -54.88
C LYS A 498 -84.38 53.49 -56.03
N LEU A 499 -84.11 52.20 -56.32
CA LEU A 499 -84.85 51.46 -57.34
C LEU A 499 -86.33 51.35 -56.98
N GLU A 500 -86.68 51.06 -55.72
CA GLU A 500 -88.06 51.02 -55.24
C GLU A 500 -88.77 52.37 -55.47
N LEU A 501 -88.16 53.49 -55.07
CA LEU A 501 -88.71 54.82 -55.30
C LEU A 501 -88.87 55.15 -56.80
N LEU A 502 -87.85 54.86 -57.61
CA LEU A 502 -87.93 55.05 -59.07
C LEU A 502 -89.00 54.16 -59.70
N THR A 503 -89.18 52.95 -59.18
CA THR A 503 -90.21 52.02 -59.64
C THR A 503 -91.60 52.53 -59.27
N GLU A 504 -91.79 53.07 -58.06
CA GLU A 504 -93.03 53.74 -57.67
C GLU A 504 -93.32 54.97 -58.53
N GLU A 505 -92.32 55.82 -58.79
CA GLU A 505 -92.46 56.98 -59.67
C GLU A 505 -92.81 56.55 -61.09
N PHE A 506 -92.15 55.52 -61.61
CA PHE A 506 -92.45 54.93 -62.91
C PHE A 506 -93.90 54.44 -62.97
N TYR A 507 -94.39 53.70 -61.98
CA TYR A 507 -95.79 53.24 -61.95
C TYR A 507 -96.79 54.40 -61.79
N LYS A 508 -96.47 55.45 -61.02
CA LYS A 508 -97.29 56.67 -60.91
C LYS A 508 -97.37 57.41 -62.26
N LEU A 509 -96.24 57.54 -62.96
CA LEU A 509 -96.18 58.11 -64.30
C LEU A 509 -96.94 57.26 -65.31
N GLN A 510 -96.76 55.94 -65.29
CA GLN A 510 -97.47 55.02 -66.16
C GLN A 510 -98.99 55.12 -65.97
N THR A 511 -99.48 55.03 -64.73
CA THR A 511 -100.91 55.14 -64.44
C THR A 511 -101.49 56.51 -64.80
N SER A 512 -100.75 57.61 -64.60
CA SER A 512 -101.19 58.94 -65.04
C SER A 512 -101.23 59.09 -66.57
N SER A 513 -100.26 58.49 -67.28
CA SER A 513 -100.23 58.45 -68.75
C SER A 513 -101.35 57.59 -69.31
N GLU A 514 -101.61 56.41 -68.73
CA GLU A 514 -102.72 55.54 -69.10
C GLU A 514 -104.07 56.21 -68.89
N LYS A 515 -104.27 56.92 -67.76
CA LYS A 515 -105.46 57.77 -67.53
C LYS A 515 -105.64 58.81 -68.62
N ARG A 516 -104.59 59.58 -68.93
CA ARG A 516 -104.63 60.60 -69.99
C ARG A 516 -104.91 60.00 -71.37
N SER A 517 -104.35 58.83 -71.66
CA SER A 517 -104.61 58.11 -72.91
C SER A 517 -106.06 57.61 -72.97
N SER A 518 -106.64 57.15 -71.84
CA SER A 518 -108.04 56.76 -71.76
C SER A 518 -108.99 57.94 -71.93
N GLU A 519 -108.71 59.09 -71.33
CA GLU A 519 -109.48 60.34 -71.47
C GLU A 519 -109.46 60.86 -72.92
N LEU A 520 -108.30 60.81 -73.57
CA LEU A 520 -108.18 61.16 -74.99
C LEU A 520 -108.94 60.18 -75.90
N ARG A 521 -108.91 58.88 -75.58
CA ARG A 521 -109.69 57.87 -76.32
C ARG A 521 -111.20 58.13 -76.18
N THR A 522 -111.69 58.46 -74.99
CA THR A 522 -113.11 58.78 -74.79
C THR A 522 -113.51 60.06 -75.51
N GLN A 523 -112.69 61.12 -75.46
CA GLN A 523 -112.94 62.35 -76.21
C GLN A 523 -112.98 62.10 -77.73
N ASN A 524 -112.06 61.28 -78.26
CA ASN A 524 -112.09 60.91 -79.67
C ASN A 524 -113.34 60.13 -80.05
N ALA A 525 -113.79 59.21 -79.21
CA ALA A 525 -115.03 58.45 -79.44
C ALA A 525 -116.26 59.37 -79.46
N GLU A 526 -116.34 60.34 -78.54
CA GLU A 526 -117.41 61.34 -78.53
C GLU A 526 -117.40 62.20 -79.80
N GLN A 527 -116.23 62.69 -80.24
CA GLN A 527 -116.13 63.46 -81.48
C GLN A 527 -116.49 62.64 -82.72
N ALA A 528 -116.08 61.37 -82.76
CA ALA A 528 -116.45 60.45 -83.83
C ALA A 528 -117.98 60.27 -83.92
N SER A 529 -118.67 60.07 -82.80
CA SER A 529 -120.15 59.98 -82.80
C SER A 529 -120.85 61.26 -83.27
N ARG A 530 -120.28 62.44 -82.98
CA ARG A 530 -120.81 63.72 -83.47
C ARG A 530 -120.65 63.85 -84.97
N LEU A 531 -119.50 63.45 -85.51
CA LEU A 531 -119.26 63.44 -86.96
C LEU A 531 -120.25 62.53 -87.69
N GLU A 532 -120.48 61.31 -87.17
CA GLU A 532 -121.44 60.36 -87.75
C GLU A 532 -122.86 60.96 -87.85
N THR A 533 -123.30 61.72 -86.83
CA THR A 533 -124.60 62.42 -86.90
C THR A 533 -124.65 63.54 -87.95
N TYR A 534 -123.53 64.23 -88.19
CA TYR A 534 -123.45 65.25 -89.24
C TYR A 534 -123.43 64.62 -90.64
N GLU A 535 -122.67 63.54 -90.83
CA GLU A 535 -122.60 62.80 -92.10
C GLU A 535 -123.97 62.26 -92.53
N HIS A 536 -124.79 61.79 -91.58
CA HIS A 536 -126.12 61.30 -91.90
C HIS A 536 -127.06 62.43 -92.38
N LEU A 537 -126.97 63.62 -91.78
CA LEU A 537 -127.76 64.79 -92.19
C LEU A 537 -127.35 65.32 -93.59
N GLU A 538 -126.07 65.25 -93.94
CA GLU A 538 -125.59 65.63 -95.28
C GLU A 538 -126.14 64.70 -96.37
N GLN A 539 -126.18 63.38 -96.12
CA GLN A 539 -126.72 62.40 -97.07
C GLN A 539 -128.20 62.63 -97.40
N GLU A 540 -129.01 63.09 -96.43
CA GLU A 540 -130.42 63.41 -96.65
C GLU A 540 -130.59 64.68 -97.51
N LEU A 541 -129.72 65.68 -97.34
CA LEU A 541 -129.75 66.93 -98.10
C LEU A 541 -129.28 66.74 -99.56
N ASP A 542 -128.32 65.85 -99.79
CA ASP A 542 -127.82 65.52 -101.13
C ASP A 542 -128.88 64.80 -101.98
N GLN A 543 -129.68 63.91 -101.38
CA GLN A 543 -130.76 63.22 -102.10
C GLN A 543 -131.88 64.19 -102.55
N VAL A 544 -132.22 65.18 -101.72
CA VAL A 544 -133.23 66.20 -102.05
C VAL A 544 -132.74 67.15 -103.14
N THR A 545 -131.45 67.50 -103.15
CA THR A 545 -130.89 68.39 -104.19
C THR A 545 -130.78 67.71 -105.56
N ILE A 546 -130.53 66.40 -105.61
CA ILE A 546 -130.52 65.62 -106.86
C ILE A 546 -131.95 65.51 -107.43
N GLN A 547 -132.95 65.21 -106.60
CA GLN A 547 -134.35 65.11 -107.04
C GLN A 547 -134.90 66.45 -107.58
N ALA A 548 -134.50 67.58 -106.98
CA ALA A 548 -134.89 68.90 -107.47
C ALA A 548 -134.15 69.33 -108.76
N ALA A 549 -132.99 68.74 -109.07
CA ALA A 549 -132.19 69.10 -110.24
C ALA A 549 -132.68 68.42 -111.54
N GLU A 550 -133.39 67.29 -111.45
CA GLU A 550 -133.89 66.50 -112.59
C GLU A 550 -135.22 67.00 -113.16
N ILE A 551 -135.97 67.82 -112.41
CA ILE A 551 -137.26 68.37 -112.84
C ILE A 551 -137.02 69.58 -113.75
N GLU A 552 -137.55 69.53 -114.98
CA GLU A 552 -137.38 70.58 -116.00
C GLU A 552 -138.29 71.81 -115.77
N ASP A 553 -139.40 71.65 -115.04
CA ASP A 553 -140.36 72.72 -114.73
C ASP A 553 -140.06 73.40 -113.37
N GLU A 554 -139.83 74.72 -113.39
CA GLU A 554 -139.38 75.50 -112.22
C GLU A 554 -140.42 75.54 -111.08
N GLU A 555 -141.72 75.53 -111.39
CA GLU A 555 -142.78 75.60 -110.36
C GLU A 555 -143.04 74.24 -109.68
N GLU A 556 -142.72 73.13 -110.35
CA GLU A 556 -142.86 71.78 -109.83
C GLU A 556 -141.64 71.41 -108.96
N ALA A 557 -140.43 71.88 -109.33
CA ALA A 557 -139.22 71.76 -108.53
C ALA A 557 -139.32 72.50 -107.18
N GLU A 558 -139.93 73.69 -107.16
CA GLU A 558 -140.16 74.42 -105.91
C GLU A 558 -141.12 73.68 -104.96
N ARG A 559 -142.07 72.89 -105.47
CA ARG A 559 -143.00 72.08 -104.67
C ARG A 559 -142.33 70.88 -104.00
N VAL A 560 -141.44 70.18 -104.70
CA VAL A 560 -140.66 69.06 -104.14
C VAL A 560 -139.67 69.54 -103.09
N LEU A 561 -139.05 70.70 -103.30
CA LEU A 561 -138.24 71.37 -102.26
C LEU A 561 -139.11 71.72 -101.03
N PHE A 562 -140.35 72.17 -101.22
CA PHE A 562 -141.24 72.54 -100.12
C PHE A 562 -141.71 71.35 -99.27
N SER A 563 -141.99 70.18 -99.86
CA SER A 563 -142.44 68.99 -99.11
C SER A 563 -141.40 68.43 -98.14
N TYR A 564 -140.12 68.70 -98.36
CA TYR A 564 -139.02 68.33 -97.45
C TYR A 564 -138.69 69.40 -96.40
N GLY A 565 -139.66 70.26 -96.06
CA GLY A 565 -139.55 71.20 -94.95
C GLY A 565 -138.81 72.49 -95.29
N TYR A 566 -138.74 72.85 -96.57
CA TYR A 566 -138.21 74.15 -96.99
C TYR A 566 -139.17 75.27 -96.57
N GLY A 567 -138.88 75.89 -95.41
CA GLY A 567 -139.63 77.04 -94.91
C GLY A 567 -139.59 77.26 -93.40
N ALA A 568 -139.29 76.24 -92.59
CA ALA A 568 -139.45 76.34 -91.14
C ALA A 568 -138.18 76.63 -90.33
N ASN A 569 -137.03 75.99 -90.60
CA ASN A 569 -135.89 76.04 -89.66
C ASN A 569 -134.49 76.13 -90.30
N VAL A 570 -134.38 76.68 -91.52
CA VAL A 570 -133.08 76.85 -92.19
C VAL A 570 -132.67 78.34 -92.19
N PRO A 571 -131.57 78.71 -91.49
CA PRO A 571 -131.08 80.09 -91.41
C PRO A 571 -130.86 80.71 -92.80
N THR A 572 -131.20 82.00 -92.92
CA THR A 572 -131.31 82.77 -94.17
C THR A 572 -130.05 82.79 -95.06
N THR A 573 -128.88 82.37 -94.55
CA THR A 573 -127.63 82.19 -95.31
C THR A 573 -127.55 80.86 -96.07
N ALA A 574 -128.19 79.79 -95.59
CA ALA A 574 -128.23 78.49 -96.25
C ALA A 574 -129.24 78.45 -97.43
N ARG A 575 -130.28 79.30 -97.40
CA ARG A 575 -131.21 79.49 -98.54
C ARG A 575 -130.51 79.91 -99.83
N ARG A 576 -129.48 80.76 -99.72
CA ARG A 576 -128.68 81.24 -100.87
C ARG A 576 -127.66 80.20 -101.32
N ARG A 577 -127.07 79.45 -100.39
CA ARG A 577 -126.13 78.35 -100.68
C ARG A 577 -126.80 77.20 -101.40
N LEU A 578 -128.01 76.80 -100.99
CA LEU A 578 -128.72 75.70 -101.63
C LEU A 578 -129.16 76.04 -103.07
N LYS A 579 -129.59 77.28 -103.30
CA LYS A 579 -129.89 77.77 -104.66
C LYS A 579 -128.63 77.79 -105.55
N GLN A 580 -127.48 78.16 -104.97
CA GLN A 580 -126.19 78.08 -105.65
C GLN A 580 -125.73 76.64 -105.87
N SER A 581 -125.95 75.71 -104.94
CA SER A 581 -125.56 74.31 -105.11
C SER A 581 -126.45 73.59 -106.12
N VAL A 582 -127.73 73.95 -106.28
CA VAL A 582 -128.56 73.45 -107.40
C VAL A 582 -128.06 73.97 -108.76
N HIS A 583 -127.70 75.26 -108.86
CA HIS A 583 -127.09 75.81 -110.08
C HIS A 583 -125.70 75.27 -110.37
N LEU A 584 -124.88 75.02 -109.34
CA LEU A 584 -123.58 74.37 -109.45
C LEU A 584 -123.74 72.90 -109.82
N ALA A 585 -124.70 72.16 -109.26
CA ALA A 585 -125.00 70.78 -109.62
C ALA A 585 -125.40 70.66 -111.10
N ARG A 586 -126.23 71.59 -111.63
CA ARG A 586 -126.50 71.68 -113.08
C ARG A 586 -125.23 71.92 -113.91
N ARG A 587 -124.31 72.77 -113.43
CA ARG A 587 -123.05 73.09 -114.10
C ARG A 587 -122.00 71.97 -114.00
N VAL A 588 -121.98 71.24 -112.88
CA VAL A 588 -121.13 70.06 -112.65
C VAL A 588 -121.61 68.90 -113.50
N LEU A 589 -122.92 68.65 -113.62
CA LEU A 589 -123.48 67.68 -114.57
C LEU A 589 -123.06 67.98 -116.02
N GLN A 590 -122.96 69.26 -116.40
CA GLN A 590 -122.50 69.66 -117.73
C GLN A 590 -120.98 69.48 -117.91
N LEU A 591 -120.18 69.76 -116.87
CA LEU A 591 -118.72 69.54 -116.87
C LEU A 591 -118.35 68.05 -116.77
N GLU A 592 -119.13 67.22 -116.08
CA GLU A 592 -118.96 65.76 -116.04
C GLU A 592 -119.27 65.10 -117.38
N ARG A 593 -120.24 65.61 -118.15
CA ARG A 593 -120.46 65.21 -119.55
C ARG A 593 -119.23 65.51 -120.43
N GLN A 594 -118.49 66.59 -120.14
CA GLN A 594 -117.24 66.93 -120.84
C GLN A 594 -116.03 66.12 -120.33
N ASN A 595 -115.96 65.81 -119.02
CA ASN A 595 -114.88 65.01 -118.44
C ASN A 595 -114.98 63.53 -118.86
N THR A 596 -116.20 63.01 -118.98
CA THR A 596 -116.45 61.65 -119.52
C THR A 596 -116.12 61.54 -121.02
N SER A 597 -116.17 62.61 -121.82
CA SER A 597 -115.70 62.56 -123.20
C SER A 597 -114.17 62.50 -123.29
N LEU A 598 -113.47 63.32 -122.50
CA LEU A 598 -111.99 63.33 -122.45
C LEU A 598 -111.40 62.04 -121.88
N ARG A 599 -112.05 61.42 -120.87
CA ARG A 599 -111.64 60.09 -120.35
C ARG A 599 -111.84 58.97 -121.37
N ARG A 600 -112.94 58.99 -122.15
CA ARG A 600 -113.15 58.03 -123.26
C ARG A 600 -112.09 58.15 -124.35
N GLU A 601 -111.59 59.36 -124.62
CA GLU A 601 -110.48 59.56 -125.56
C GLU A 601 -109.15 58.99 -125.04
N LEU A 602 -108.86 59.19 -123.75
CA LEU A 602 -107.64 58.66 -123.12
C LEU A 602 -107.67 57.13 -122.97
N ASP A 603 -108.82 56.56 -122.63
CA ASP A 603 -109.02 55.10 -122.59
C ASP A 603 -108.99 54.48 -124.00
N SER A 604 -109.48 55.18 -125.03
CA SER A 604 -109.30 54.77 -126.44
C SER A 604 -107.82 54.71 -126.84
N HIS A 605 -107.00 55.65 -126.36
CA HIS A 605 -105.55 55.62 -126.58
C HIS A 605 -104.85 54.49 -125.81
N ARG A 606 -105.30 54.17 -124.59
CA ARG A 606 -104.79 53.03 -123.81
C ARG A 606 -105.19 51.68 -124.42
N LEU A 607 -106.46 51.50 -124.81
CA LEU A 607 -106.96 50.30 -125.50
C LEU A 607 -106.21 50.03 -126.81
N LYS A 608 -105.84 51.07 -127.57
CA LYS A 608 -105.00 50.90 -128.77
C LYS A 608 -103.58 50.43 -128.43
N SER A 609 -103.03 50.86 -127.30
CA SER A 609 -101.72 50.41 -126.80
C SER A 609 -101.78 48.99 -126.24
N GLU A 610 -102.87 48.61 -125.58
CA GLU A 610 -103.10 47.27 -125.03
C GLU A 610 -103.42 46.26 -126.14
N GLN A 611 -104.21 46.62 -127.16
CA GLN A 611 -104.40 45.76 -128.34
C GLN A 611 -103.09 45.52 -129.11
N ALA A 612 -102.21 46.53 -129.17
CA ALA A 612 -100.88 46.36 -129.75
C ALA A 612 -99.98 45.46 -128.87
N SER A 613 -100.13 45.48 -127.55
CA SER A 613 -99.35 44.64 -126.63
C SER A 613 -99.86 43.19 -126.57
N GLU A 614 -101.18 42.97 -126.69
CA GLU A 614 -101.80 41.64 -126.78
C GLU A 614 -101.49 40.94 -128.12
N GLN A 615 -101.42 41.69 -129.22
CA GLN A 615 -100.90 41.16 -130.49
C GLN A 615 -99.42 40.76 -130.37
N LEU A 616 -98.65 41.52 -129.59
CA LEU A 616 -97.23 41.24 -129.32
C LEU A 616 -97.05 40.03 -128.38
N SER A 617 -97.93 39.84 -127.39
CA SER A 617 -97.88 38.69 -126.48
C SER A 617 -98.36 37.40 -127.16
N ALA A 618 -99.36 37.46 -128.03
CA ALA A 618 -99.79 36.33 -128.86
C ALA A 618 -98.72 35.91 -129.88
N ALA A 619 -98.01 36.87 -130.49
CA ALA A 619 -96.86 36.60 -131.35
C ALA A 619 -95.66 36.05 -130.57
N ASN A 620 -95.41 36.54 -129.34
CA ASN A 620 -94.32 36.07 -128.48
C ASN A 620 -94.60 34.69 -127.85
N GLN A 621 -95.85 34.32 -127.56
CA GLN A 621 -96.19 32.95 -127.12
C GLN A 621 -96.06 31.92 -128.25
N LEU A 622 -96.29 32.31 -129.52
CA LEU A 622 -95.95 31.50 -130.68
C LEU A 622 -94.42 31.39 -130.90
N LEU A 623 -93.66 32.39 -130.45
CA LEU A 623 -92.20 32.45 -130.52
C LEU A 623 -91.51 31.66 -129.39
N GLU A 624 -92.06 31.65 -128.17
CA GLU A 624 -91.59 30.82 -127.04
C GLU A 624 -91.82 29.32 -127.23
N GLN A 625 -92.78 28.92 -128.08
CA GLN A 625 -92.93 27.53 -128.51
C GLN A 625 -91.95 27.13 -129.63
N THR A 626 -91.25 28.08 -130.26
CA THR A 626 -90.42 27.81 -131.44
C THR A 626 -88.91 27.98 -131.28
N GLN A 627 -88.36 28.57 -130.19
CA GLN A 627 -86.89 28.64 -130.01
C GLN A 627 -86.40 28.50 -128.54
N GLN A 628 -86.13 27.25 -128.12
CA GLN A 628 -85.27 26.86 -126.98
C GLN A 628 -83.76 26.85 -127.34
N PRO A 629 -83.09 28.02 -127.47
CA PRO A 629 -81.69 28.08 -127.04
C PRO A 629 -81.28 29.39 -126.31
N TYR A 630 -82.14 30.41 -126.24
CA TYR A 630 -81.78 31.69 -125.61
C TYR A 630 -81.82 31.68 -124.08
N SER A 631 -82.54 30.75 -123.43
CA SER A 631 -82.54 30.63 -121.95
C SER A 631 -81.20 30.15 -121.39
N TYR A 632 -80.46 29.34 -122.16
CA TYR A 632 -79.14 28.85 -121.78
C TYR A 632 -78.09 29.97 -121.75
N LEU A 633 -78.26 31.00 -122.60
CA LEU A 633 -77.39 32.18 -122.59
C LEU A 633 -77.62 33.02 -121.32
N VAL A 634 -78.88 33.16 -120.89
CA VAL A 634 -79.27 33.90 -119.68
C VAL A 634 -78.80 33.19 -118.40
N GLU A 635 -78.84 31.85 -118.36
CA GLU A 635 -78.25 31.06 -117.27
C GLU A 635 -76.72 31.10 -117.27
N SER A 636 -76.08 31.17 -118.45
CA SER A 636 -74.62 31.34 -118.54
C SER A 636 -74.15 32.69 -117.97
N VAL A 637 -74.94 33.76 -118.13
CA VAL A 637 -74.62 35.08 -117.56
C VAL A 637 -74.72 35.04 -116.02
N LYS A 638 -75.75 34.38 -115.48
CA LYS A 638 -75.89 34.21 -114.02
C LYS A 638 -74.79 33.33 -113.40
N GLN A 639 -74.32 32.29 -114.10
CA GLN A 639 -73.15 31.51 -113.67
C GLN A 639 -71.85 32.32 -113.74
N ARG A 640 -71.67 33.17 -114.76
CA ARG A 640 -70.52 34.09 -114.81
C ARG A 640 -70.53 35.09 -113.65
N ASP A 641 -71.69 35.63 -113.27
CA ASP A 641 -71.78 36.57 -112.14
C ASP A 641 -71.49 35.94 -110.77
N ALA A 642 -71.75 34.63 -110.63
CA ALA A 642 -71.34 33.87 -109.45
C ALA A 642 -69.82 33.61 -109.44
N GLN A 643 -69.23 33.30 -110.59
CA GLN A 643 -67.78 33.16 -110.76
C GLN A 643 -67.04 34.49 -110.52
N ILE A 644 -67.61 35.62 -110.93
CA ILE A 644 -67.05 36.96 -110.67
C ILE A 644 -67.00 37.26 -109.17
N ARG A 645 -67.98 36.81 -108.39
CA ARG A 645 -67.96 36.97 -106.92
C ARG A 645 -66.91 36.08 -106.27
N ALA A 646 -66.83 34.81 -106.65
CA ALA A 646 -65.78 33.91 -106.16
C ALA A 646 -64.37 34.41 -106.52
N LEU A 647 -64.19 34.97 -107.72
CA LEU A 647 -62.92 35.57 -108.14
C LEU A 647 -62.60 36.84 -107.33
N LYS A 648 -63.59 37.66 -106.95
CA LYS A 648 -63.38 38.82 -106.07
C LYS A 648 -62.93 38.41 -104.65
N ASP A 649 -63.45 37.31 -104.11
CA ASP A 649 -63.02 36.79 -102.81
C ASP A 649 -61.61 36.14 -102.88
N THR A 650 -61.24 35.54 -104.02
CA THR A 650 -59.85 35.11 -104.23
C THR A 650 -58.90 36.28 -104.47
N ILE A 651 -59.39 37.38 -105.07
CA ILE A 651 -58.62 38.61 -105.25
C ILE A 651 -58.35 39.26 -103.90
N SER A 652 -59.30 39.29 -102.97
CA SER A 652 -59.05 39.84 -101.62
C SER A 652 -58.04 38.98 -100.82
N LEU A 653 -58.15 37.65 -100.88
CA LEU A 653 -57.15 36.74 -100.28
C LEU A 653 -55.77 36.87 -100.93
N LEU A 654 -55.72 37.06 -102.25
CA LEU A 654 -54.48 37.33 -102.98
C LEU A 654 -53.94 38.73 -102.68
N GLU A 655 -54.79 39.74 -102.47
CA GLU A 655 -54.39 41.09 -102.04
C GLU A 655 -53.77 41.06 -100.64
N ASP A 656 -54.31 40.25 -99.73
CA ASP A 656 -53.69 40.01 -98.42
C ASP A 656 -52.34 39.31 -98.55
N SER A 657 -52.21 38.32 -99.44
CA SER A 657 -50.93 37.68 -99.74
C SER A 657 -49.94 38.62 -100.47
N VAL A 658 -50.44 39.54 -101.30
CA VAL A 658 -49.64 40.58 -101.95
C VAL A 658 -49.24 41.64 -100.93
N SER A 659 -50.03 41.86 -99.88
CA SER A 659 -49.65 42.74 -98.77
C SER A 659 -48.52 42.13 -97.93
N SER A 660 -48.57 40.83 -97.63
CA SER A 660 -47.48 40.12 -96.94
C SER A 660 -46.22 40.01 -97.82
N LEU A 661 -46.37 39.68 -99.10
CA LEU A 661 -45.27 39.72 -100.07
C LEU A 661 -44.73 41.14 -100.31
N ARG A 662 -45.55 42.19 -100.16
CA ARG A 662 -45.07 43.58 -100.18
C ARG A 662 -44.25 43.90 -98.92
N THR A 663 -44.58 43.34 -97.76
CA THR A 663 -43.74 43.47 -96.56
C THR A 663 -42.40 42.76 -96.72
N GLU A 664 -42.37 41.56 -97.32
CA GLU A 664 -41.12 40.86 -97.69
C GLU A 664 -40.36 41.58 -98.82
N ARG A 665 -41.06 42.19 -99.78
CA ARG A 665 -40.44 43.03 -100.81
C ARG A 665 -39.84 44.29 -100.19
N THR A 666 -40.43 44.86 -99.14
CA THR A 666 -39.85 46.03 -98.46
C THR A 666 -38.62 45.68 -97.63
N THR A 667 -38.55 44.48 -97.03
CA THR A 667 -37.32 44.00 -96.39
C THR A 667 -36.23 43.68 -97.43
N LEU A 668 -36.59 43.08 -98.57
CA LEU A 668 -35.68 42.92 -99.72
C LEU A 668 -35.29 44.25 -100.36
N GLN A 669 -36.16 45.26 -100.35
CA GLN A 669 -35.85 46.64 -100.78
C GLN A 669 -34.88 47.32 -99.80
N GLN A 670 -34.89 46.98 -98.50
CA GLN A 670 -33.84 47.42 -97.57
C GLN A 670 -32.50 46.73 -97.85
N VAL A 671 -32.47 45.43 -98.17
CA VAL A 671 -31.24 44.73 -98.58
C VAL A 671 -30.70 45.27 -99.92
N LYS A 672 -31.58 45.51 -100.89
CA LYS A 672 -31.24 46.16 -102.17
C LYS A 672 -30.73 47.58 -101.96
N ASN A 673 -31.33 48.37 -101.07
CA ASN A 673 -30.84 49.73 -100.77
C ASN A 673 -29.47 49.70 -100.07
N ASN A 674 -29.17 48.67 -99.28
CA ASN A 674 -27.83 48.44 -98.73
C ASN A 674 -26.82 48.03 -99.83
N MET A 675 -27.22 47.21 -100.81
CA MET A 675 -26.40 46.90 -101.99
C MET A 675 -26.29 48.07 -102.98
N ALA A 676 -27.29 48.96 -103.03
CA ALA A 676 -27.28 50.17 -103.84
C ALA A 676 -26.39 51.25 -103.21
N ALA A 677 -26.29 51.31 -101.88
CA ALA A 677 -25.25 52.10 -101.21
C ALA A 677 -23.82 51.58 -101.52
N ASP A 678 -23.67 50.27 -101.76
CA ASP A 678 -22.41 49.68 -102.26
C ASP A 678 -22.16 49.98 -103.75
N LEU A 679 -23.22 50.18 -104.56
CA LEU A 679 -23.11 50.65 -105.95
C LEU A 679 -22.95 52.17 -106.09
N GLU A 680 -23.45 52.97 -105.14
CA GLU A 680 -23.12 54.41 -104.95
C GLU A 680 -21.62 54.61 -104.62
N ARG A 681 -20.89 53.55 -104.24
CA ARG A 681 -19.42 53.60 -104.10
C ARG A 681 -18.65 53.23 -105.38
N LEU A 682 -19.24 52.47 -106.30
CA LEU A 682 -18.58 52.01 -107.54
C LEU A 682 -18.93 52.83 -108.79
N LEU A 683 -20.01 53.62 -108.77
CA LEU A 683 -20.41 54.48 -109.90
C LEU A 683 -20.10 55.98 -109.70
N ASN A 684 -19.59 56.39 -108.54
CA ASN A 684 -18.94 57.70 -108.35
C ASN A 684 -17.55 57.77 -109.02
N SER A 685 -17.08 56.67 -109.62
CA SER A 685 -15.96 56.66 -110.56
C SER A 685 -16.48 56.49 -112.01
N ARG A 686 -16.48 57.62 -112.73
CA ARG A 686 -16.46 57.76 -114.21
C ARG A 686 -17.80 58.04 -114.92
N GLU A 687 -18.01 59.34 -115.13
CA GLU A 687 -18.30 60.03 -116.40
C GLU A 687 -19.39 59.52 -117.39
N VAL A 688 -20.29 60.47 -117.68
CA VAL A 688 -20.80 60.86 -119.02
C VAL A 688 -22.13 60.24 -119.50
N PRO A 689 -23.00 61.04 -120.16
CA PRO A 689 -24.45 60.85 -120.22
C PRO A 689 -24.95 60.40 -121.61
N SER A 690 -26.17 59.86 -121.70
CA SER A 690 -27.15 59.99 -122.83
C SER A 690 -28.24 58.89 -122.82
N VAL A 691 -29.52 59.26 -122.68
CA VAL A 691 -30.62 59.25 -123.70
C VAL A 691 -30.39 58.30 -124.92
N PRO A 692 -31.37 57.65 -125.62
CA PRO A 692 -32.81 57.35 -125.39
C PRO A 692 -33.33 55.95 -125.94
N VAL A 693 -34.66 55.71 -125.88
CA VAL A 693 -35.55 55.18 -126.97
C VAL A 693 -35.55 53.68 -127.39
N VAL A 694 -36.70 53.02 -127.16
CA VAL A 694 -37.61 52.36 -128.16
C VAL A 694 -37.57 50.84 -128.49
N LEU A 695 -38.80 50.28 -128.53
CA LEU A 695 -39.39 49.10 -129.24
C LEU A 695 -38.86 47.69 -128.93
N ALA A 696 -39.73 46.74 -128.58
CA ALA A 696 -40.44 45.75 -129.43
C ALA A 696 -40.19 44.38 -128.74
N ASP A 697 -40.93 43.28 -128.84
CA ASP A 697 -42.09 42.84 -129.60
C ASP A 697 -42.57 41.52 -128.96
N PHE A 698 -43.87 41.25 -129.09
CA PHE A 698 -44.53 39.96 -129.36
C PHE A 698 -44.21 38.64 -128.62
N ASN A 699 -45.34 38.05 -128.17
CA ASN A 699 -45.76 36.64 -128.31
C ASN A 699 -45.01 35.57 -127.48
N LEU A 700 -45.60 34.44 -127.07
CA LEU A 700 -46.54 33.52 -127.73
C LEU A 700 -47.10 32.61 -126.59
N ILE A 701 -48.42 32.42 -126.48
CA ILE A 701 -49.14 31.15 -126.75
C ILE A 701 -48.97 30.06 -125.66
N VAL A 702 -50.02 29.79 -124.86
CA VAL A 702 -51.11 28.82 -125.14
C VAL A 702 -50.63 27.41 -124.77
N SER A 703 -51.36 26.56 -124.05
CA SER A 703 -52.74 26.59 -123.56
C SER A 703 -53.04 25.21 -122.98
N HIS A 704 -54.16 25.12 -122.25
CA HIS A 704 -55.10 23.99 -122.27
C HIS A 704 -54.60 22.66 -121.67
N LEU A 705 -55.43 21.78 -121.11
CA LEU A 705 -56.85 21.70 -120.73
C LEU A 705 -56.95 20.31 -120.08
N ASN A 706 -57.92 20.12 -119.18
CA ASN A 706 -58.74 18.90 -119.08
C ASN A 706 -58.04 17.60 -118.63
N ILE A 707 -58.69 16.56 -118.09
CA ILE A 707 -60.06 16.26 -117.66
C ILE A 707 -59.91 15.00 -116.76
N SER A 708 -60.73 14.96 -115.71
CA SER A 708 -61.46 13.83 -115.09
C SER A 708 -60.92 12.39 -115.02
N LYS A 709 -61.40 11.72 -113.94
CA LYS A 709 -61.71 10.27 -113.74
C LYS A 709 -60.83 9.58 -112.67
N PRO A 710 -61.30 8.47 -112.04
CA PRO A 710 -62.14 8.52 -110.84
C PRO A 710 -61.55 7.63 -109.72
N HIS A 711 -62.27 7.53 -108.60
CA HIS A 711 -62.33 6.43 -107.60
C HIS A 711 -61.67 5.06 -107.96
N PRO A 712 -61.35 4.16 -106.99
CA PRO A 712 -61.68 4.15 -105.56
C PRO A 712 -60.63 3.47 -104.61
N GLU A 713 -61.07 3.12 -103.39
CA GLU A 713 -60.64 1.92 -102.61
C GLU A 713 -59.26 1.95 -101.90
N VAL A 714 -59.00 1.37 -100.71
CA VAL A 714 -59.71 0.40 -99.86
C VAL A 714 -58.98 0.30 -98.49
N HIS A 715 -59.78 0.25 -97.40
CA HIS A 715 -59.64 -0.55 -96.16
C HIS A 715 -58.46 -0.30 -95.19
N ALA A 716 -58.53 -0.60 -93.88
CA ALA A 716 -59.49 -1.25 -92.98
C ALA A 716 -58.97 -0.97 -91.54
N THR A 717 -59.72 -0.43 -90.57
CA THR A 717 -60.73 -1.05 -89.66
C THR A 717 -60.20 -1.97 -88.54
N PHE A 718 -60.95 -1.94 -87.42
CA PHE A 718 -61.00 -2.80 -86.22
C PHE A 718 -60.03 -2.44 -85.08
N SER A 719 -60.43 -2.04 -83.87
CA SER A 719 -61.45 -2.47 -82.88
C SER A 719 -61.11 -3.75 -82.12
N ASN A 720 -61.38 -3.70 -80.81
CA ASN A 720 -61.78 -4.78 -79.91
C ASN A 720 -60.71 -5.68 -79.26
N THR A 721 -61.14 -6.15 -78.08
CA THR A 721 -60.73 -7.37 -77.35
C THR A 721 -59.38 -7.34 -76.66
N SER A 722 -59.33 -7.22 -75.33
CA SER A 722 -59.66 -8.23 -74.31
C SER A 722 -58.54 -9.22 -74.04
N ARG A 723 -58.45 -9.55 -72.74
CA ARG A 723 -58.03 -10.82 -72.16
C ARG A 723 -56.54 -11.15 -72.02
N LEU A 724 -56.30 -11.58 -70.78
CA LEU A 724 -55.46 -12.68 -70.32
C LEU A 724 -53.97 -12.34 -70.17
N CYS A 725 -53.49 -12.22 -68.94
CA CYS A 725 -53.24 -13.29 -67.96
C CYS A 725 -51.92 -14.02 -68.26
N GLY A 726 -51.13 -14.21 -67.22
CA GLY A 726 -49.77 -14.76 -67.28
C GLY A 726 -48.83 -13.93 -66.42
N SER A 727 -49.11 -13.75 -65.13
CA SER A 727 -48.67 -14.65 -64.05
C SER A 727 -47.31 -14.16 -63.51
N GLN A 728 -47.21 -13.59 -62.31
CA GLN A 728 -47.27 -14.32 -61.02
C GLN A 728 -46.53 -15.66 -61.17
N SER A 729 -45.51 -15.99 -60.41
CA SER A 729 -45.25 -15.79 -59.00
C SER A 729 -43.96 -16.64 -58.78
N SER A 730 -43.22 -16.56 -57.69
CA SER A 730 -43.66 -17.16 -56.44
C SER A 730 -42.43 -17.29 -55.53
N ILE A 731 -42.63 -17.01 -54.24
CA ILE A 731 -42.38 -17.95 -53.11
C ILE A 731 -40.90 -18.16 -52.75
N CYS A 732 -40.47 -17.53 -51.64
CA CYS A 732 -40.31 -18.12 -50.28
C CYS A 732 -38.89 -18.63 -50.08
N CYS A 733 -38.16 -18.08 -49.11
CA CYS A 733 -38.12 -18.45 -47.69
C CYS A 733 -36.94 -19.38 -47.38
N LEU A 734 -36.27 -19.02 -46.29
CA LEU A 734 -35.72 -19.89 -45.25
C LEU A 734 -34.46 -20.72 -45.53
N GLU A 735 -33.54 -20.51 -44.58
CA GLU A 735 -32.79 -21.54 -43.83
C GLU A 735 -31.55 -22.20 -44.43
N TYR A 736 -30.44 -21.91 -43.74
CA TYR A 736 -29.57 -22.86 -43.04
C TYR A 736 -29.05 -24.10 -43.80
N VAL A 737 -27.72 -24.12 -43.99
CA VAL A 737 -26.74 -25.18 -43.62
C VAL A 737 -27.21 -26.64 -43.82
N PRO A 738 -26.48 -27.49 -44.59
CA PRO A 738 -25.37 -28.22 -43.94
C PRO A 738 -24.15 -28.70 -44.78
N CYS A 739 -23.02 -28.65 -44.07
CA CYS A 739 -22.03 -29.70 -43.80
C CYS A 739 -21.02 -30.24 -44.83
N HIS A 740 -19.85 -30.52 -44.20
CA HIS A 740 -18.73 -31.41 -44.51
C HIS A 740 -17.64 -30.85 -45.46
N ARG A 741 -16.35 -30.91 -45.11
CA ARG A 741 -15.65 -32.04 -44.48
C ARG A 741 -14.24 -31.68 -43.95
N GLN A 742 -13.94 -32.07 -42.69
CA GLN A 742 -12.68 -32.63 -42.09
C GLN A 742 -11.37 -31.78 -42.08
N LEU A 743 -10.47 -31.79 -41.08
CA LEU A 743 -10.32 -32.42 -39.76
C LEU A 743 -9.14 -31.74 -38.99
N LEU A 744 -9.38 -31.42 -37.69
CA LEU A 744 -8.58 -31.50 -36.44
C LEU A 744 -7.04 -31.76 -36.46
N SER A 745 -6.23 -31.52 -35.42
CA SER A 745 -6.16 -30.69 -34.19
C SER A 745 -4.95 -31.22 -33.35
N ALA A 746 -4.75 -30.62 -32.16
CA ALA A 746 -3.99 -31.07 -30.97
C ALA A 746 -2.57 -30.46 -30.81
N CYS A 747 -2.05 -30.05 -29.65
CA CYS A 747 -2.47 -29.72 -28.26
C CYS A 747 -1.24 -30.03 -27.35
N LEU A 748 -0.81 -29.04 -26.56
CA LEU A 748 -0.32 -29.08 -25.15
C LEU A 748 0.36 -30.36 -24.55
N PHE A 749 1.56 -30.22 -23.95
CA PHE A 749 1.89 -30.41 -22.50
C PHE A 749 3.42 -30.46 -22.20
N GLU A 750 3.91 -29.47 -21.44
CA GLU A 750 4.67 -29.45 -20.17
C GLU A 750 5.58 -30.61 -19.57
N ILE A 751 6.68 -30.15 -18.91
CA ILE A 751 7.48 -30.58 -17.71
C ILE A 751 8.76 -31.53 -17.78
N PRO A 752 9.74 -31.56 -16.80
CA PRO A 752 11.19 -31.17 -16.87
C PRO A 752 12.15 -32.23 -16.20
N PRO A 753 13.15 -31.98 -15.27
CA PRO A 753 14.29 -31.03 -15.09
C PRO A 753 15.68 -31.73 -14.80
N GLU A 754 16.65 -30.99 -14.22
CA GLU A 754 17.91 -31.39 -13.51
C GLU A 754 19.20 -31.58 -14.34
N CYS A 755 20.45 -31.29 -13.93
CA CYS A 755 21.10 -30.51 -12.87
C CYS A 755 22.64 -30.62 -13.11
N VAL A 756 23.39 -29.59 -12.72
CA VAL A 756 24.76 -29.67 -12.10
C VAL A 756 26.00 -29.99 -12.97
N SER A 757 26.75 -28.92 -13.27
CA SER A 757 28.15 -28.62 -12.85
C SER A 757 29.39 -29.47 -13.23
N VAL A 758 30.46 -28.70 -13.55
CA VAL A 758 31.91 -28.85 -13.21
C VAL A 758 32.92 -29.23 -14.31
N CYS A 759 33.84 -28.27 -14.51
CA CYS A 759 35.28 -28.29 -14.85
C CYS A 759 35.85 -29.16 -15.98
N VAL A 760 36.63 -28.49 -16.86
CA VAL A 760 38.10 -28.66 -17.07
C VAL A 760 38.62 -27.31 -17.65
N CYS A 761 39.39 -26.46 -16.95
CA CYS A 761 40.83 -26.50 -16.64
C CYS A 761 41.76 -26.20 -17.84
N THR A 762 42.42 -25.03 -17.83
CA THR A 762 43.78 -24.83 -18.38
C THR A 762 44.50 -23.74 -17.60
N CYS A 763 45.40 -24.15 -16.70
CA CYS A 763 46.43 -23.32 -16.08
C CYS A 763 47.70 -23.34 -16.94
N LEU A 764 48.36 -22.19 -17.07
CA LEU A 764 49.73 -22.02 -17.53
C LEU A 764 50.59 -21.67 -16.31
N CYS A 765 51.52 -22.56 -15.95
CA CYS A 765 52.61 -22.31 -15.00
C CYS A 765 53.94 -22.27 -15.77
N VAL A 766 54.79 -21.33 -15.38
CA VAL A 766 56.19 -21.20 -15.81
C VAL A 766 57.08 -21.88 -14.76
N CYS A 767 57.94 -22.78 -15.23
CA CYS A 767 59.00 -23.41 -14.46
C CYS A 767 60.29 -22.57 -14.47
N VAL A 768 61.03 -22.57 -13.35
CA VAL A 768 62.50 -22.61 -13.34
C VAL A 768 62.92 -23.65 -12.29
N CYS A 769 63.65 -24.66 -12.75
CA CYS A 769 64.29 -25.73 -11.98
C CYS A 769 65.64 -25.29 -11.41
N VAL A 770 66.11 -25.88 -10.31
CA VAL A 770 67.44 -26.56 -10.18
C VAL A 770 67.37 -27.59 -9.04
N CYS A 771 68.10 -28.69 -9.25
CA CYS A 771 68.02 -30.05 -8.73
C CYS A 771 68.60 -30.34 -7.32
N ASP A 772 68.27 -31.58 -6.92
CA ASP A 772 68.49 -32.34 -5.70
C ASP A 772 69.84 -33.13 -5.58
N ILE A 773 70.31 -33.30 -4.32
CA ILE A 773 70.81 -34.54 -3.62
C ILE A 773 72.22 -35.11 -4.02
N PRO A 774 73.02 -35.89 -3.19
CA PRO A 774 72.81 -36.55 -1.85
C PRO A 774 73.95 -36.52 -0.77
N ARG A 775 73.59 -37.00 0.44
CA ARG A 775 74.34 -37.89 1.40
C ARG A 775 75.57 -37.38 2.19
N LEU A 776 75.49 -37.39 3.54
CA LEU A 776 76.16 -38.33 4.48
C LEU A 776 76.14 -37.85 5.95
N MET A 777 75.73 -38.75 6.84
CA MET A 777 76.23 -39.09 8.20
C MET A 777 76.88 -38.02 9.11
N SER A 778 76.42 -38.04 10.38
CA SER A 778 77.22 -38.13 11.64
C SER A 778 77.01 -37.04 12.71
N SER A 779 76.45 -37.50 13.84
CA SER A 779 76.88 -37.32 15.26
C SER A 779 76.91 -35.96 15.97
N GLY A 780 76.44 -36.00 17.22
CA GLY A 780 76.80 -35.12 18.35
C GLY A 780 75.74 -34.05 18.63
N VAL A 781 74.87 -34.12 19.65
CA VAL A 781 75.13 -34.18 21.10
C VAL A 781 76.32 -33.31 21.50
N ILE A 782 76.06 -32.15 22.11
CA ILE A 782 76.60 -31.73 23.41
C ILE A 782 75.76 -30.55 23.94
N ASN A 783 75.48 -30.68 25.22
CA ASN A 783 74.76 -29.81 26.12
C ASN A 783 75.78 -28.96 26.91
N ARG A 784 75.30 -27.90 27.61
CA ARG A 784 76.03 -26.96 28.51
C ARG A 784 76.70 -25.77 27.80
N THR A 785 76.67 -24.56 28.33
CA THR A 785 76.71 -24.05 29.72
C THR A 785 75.94 -22.72 29.82
N MET A 786 75.09 -22.54 30.84
CA MET A 786 75.38 -21.65 31.99
C MET A 786 75.96 -20.27 31.64
N ASN A 787 75.09 -19.26 31.64
CA ASN A 787 75.09 -18.15 32.61
C ASN A 787 73.66 -17.66 32.80
#